data_AF-A0A7Z9G9H0-F1
#
_entry.id   AF-A0A7Z9G9H0-F1
#
_cell.length_a   1.000
_cell.length_b   1.000
_cell.length_c   1.000
_cell.angle_alpha   90.00
_cell.angle_beta   90.00
_cell.angle_gamma   90.00
#
_symmetry.space_group_name_H-M   'P 1'
#
loop_
_entity.id
_entity.type
_entity.pdbx_description
1 polymer ?
#
loop_
_entity_poly.entity_id
_entity_poly.type
_entity_poly.pdbx_seq_one_letter_code
_entity_poly.pdbx_strand_id
1 'polypeptide(L)'
;MPPKWAKNKGFRQEEVAMGTGIHADRAWQRTIGSPQAIIAVLDSGIKGDENSLWARHYLNKGELSNCKPEQTDPPAADEWDIDGNGRFNIFDYSAANPDKAGELDAAGNQNGKLDPGDLIRTCSDGNDDDKNGFVDDISGWDTMWNDNNPYDDTRYGHGTGEARDSGAAGNDGVGDIGVCPNCSILNVRVGDSFVVDVNDFATGVIFAVDSGASVIQEALGAVNNTSYAKAAIEYAYLNNVAIIASAADELSFHHNVPGTNNHTIYVHAIVHDQGDAKKSTTFLNFNNCTNFGGQLLLSTPGGGCSSEATGISAGHAGLIYSAAIKANLDLRLSSEEVRQILIQSADDISIPEAADDETKFPSGPGWDLHFGYGRNNARRSVDMVLDDQIPPEADIDRPYWFEPIDVIGRPQIEITGRVGNRIDGRKSRYNAYTWVLEYALGVDPKSNWVEAASGNSGKGGAEAEVLATLDVAKLSEQMDFSKMTKDSHQHSVTIRLRVTADHNGASLQGEFRKTILLIKDETLMPGFPRDLGTSLESSPKIIDLNGDGAEEIIVASSDGYIHAIQQDGTEAEGWPVALQLRQEMNPDASNIRGICAFRDNKEGCNQQGTVNLELAKHTVMGSVAVGALTGDSSDLSIVTLSWDGFAYVFDQIGQLREGWPQRTDPENSAYTSEDATLDEGFFAAPVLYDLDNDGDLEIIAAAMDQHVYVWHHDGSPMKGWPVLVNDPLETQRARIICTPAVGDADGDGFGEIALGTNEIFGSGGAENEARGYLLKHTGSTNKDDILQALEDGWPVTTFGLQVNTLPVVGRGTPTNPAMADLDGDGTLEINLDAIAFTPNLWRYDGTRYAVTLDNFEFGDLSDSKDAPTYTIINNGTFARFDPFGGIDIIKGTAGFDFALTFVQGGQRAVFDHQLSAWDTETGYYVRGFPRVVADWQFFMNPTVVDLDNDGLPEVLNGTGGYMLDAFNYLGEQPAGFPKQLGGWIISSPTFGDLDNDGKLEVVNMTRAGWLFAWNTDGIADASKIEWQTFGHDAHNTHNYNAPVAQYNNYAGTTDKPPTVDPPGENQPSSGGGCTTGGRPQAPGILGLLAICLMGLLIRQRYAGTATSLLM
;
A
#
# COMPACT_ATOMS: atom_id res chain seq x y z
N MET A 1 41.34 -15.97 -16.63
CA MET A 1 40.82 -17.29 -16.21
C MET A 1 39.40 -17.08 -15.73
N PRO A 2 38.45 -17.98 -16.01
CA PRO A 2 37.11 -17.87 -15.45
C PRO A 2 37.20 -17.77 -13.92
N PRO A 3 36.39 -16.91 -13.27
CA PRO A 3 36.33 -16.85 -11.82
C PRO A 3 35.96 -18.23 -11.25
N LYS A 4 36.37 -18.52 -10.00
CA LYS A 4 36.22 -19.87 -9.41
C LYS A 4 34.77 -20.36 -9.41
N TRP A 5 33.80 -19.47 -9.22
CA TRP A 5 32.36 -19.79 -9.25
C TRP A 5 31.91 -20.30 -10.63
N ALA A 6 32.44 -19.75 -11.72
CA ALA A 6 32.11 -20.15 -13.10
C ALA A 6 32.62 -21.55 -13.47
N LYS A 7 33.32 -22.23 -12.54
CA LYS A 7 33.74 -23.64 -12.68
C LYS A 7 32.74 -24.61 -12.05
N ASN A 8 31.73 -24.12 -11.33
CA ASN A 8 30.62 -24.95 -10.89
C ASN A 8 29.91 -25.52 -12.12
N LYS A 9 29.51 -26.79 -12.04
CA LYS A 9 28.74 -27.42 -13.11
C LYS A 9 27.31 -26.88 -13.05
N GLY A 10 26.81 -26.27 -14.13
CA GLY A 10 25.41 -25.85 -14.25
C GLY A 10 25.20 -24.47 -14.88
N PHE A 11 26.16 -23.55 -14.73
CA PHE A 11 26.05 -22.22 -15.35
C PHE A 11 26.00 -22.29 -16.88
N ARG A 12 25.05 -21.55 -17.47
CA ARG A 12 25.00 -21.31 -18.91
C ARG A 12 26.18 -20.44 -19.35
N GLN A 13 26.66 -20.62 -20.59
CA GLN A 13 27.78 -19.81 -21.11
C GLN A 13 27.45 -18.32 -21.13
N GLU A 14 26.21 -17.99 -21.45
CA GLU A 14 25.68 -16.63 -21.47
C GLU A 14 25.70 -16.01 -20.08
N GLU A 15 25.26 -16.76 -19.06
CA GLU A 15 25.31 -16.33 -17.65
C GLU A 15 26.75 -16.12 -17.15
N VAL A 16 27.71 -16.94 -17.58
CA VAL A 16 29.12 -16.73 -17.24
C VAL A 16 29.65 -15.40 -17.81
N ALA A 17 29.17 -15.00 -19.00
CA ALA A 17 29.53 -13.72 -19.60
C ALA A 17 28.86 -12.54 -18.87
N MET A 18 27.59 -12.69 -18.48
CA MET A 18 26.83 -11.74 -17.65
C MET A 18 27.45 -11.57 -16.26
N GLY A 19 28.01 -12.61 -15.63
CA GLY A 19 28.51 -12.51 -14.26
C GLY A 19 27.38 -12.50 -13.21
N THR A 20 27.70 -12.19 -11.96
CA THR A 20 26.83 -12.47 -10.78
C THR A 20 26.08 -11.25 -10.23
N GLY A 21 26.29 -10.08 -10.80
CA GLY A 21 25.78 -8.81 -10.26
C GLY A 21 25.67 -7.77 -11.37
N ILE A 22 25.47 -6.51 -11.01
CA ILE A 22 25.21 -5.41 -11.96
C ILE A 22 26.45 -4.83 -12.65
N HIS A 23 27.62 -5.47 -12.47
CA HIS A 23 28.92 -4.93 -12.90
C HIS A 23 29.33 -3.59 -12.26
N ALA A 24 28.90 -3.32 -11.03
CA ALA A 24 29.30 -2.12 -10.28
C ALA A 24 30.84 -2.01 -10.15
N ASP A 25 31.52 -3.11 -9.87
CA ASP A 25 33.00 -3.19 -9.80
C ASP A 25 33.71 -2.70 -11.08
N ARG A 26 33.11 -2.99 -12.23
CA ARG A 26 33.63 -2.52 -13.54
C ARG A 26 33.24 -1.08 -13.81
N ALA A 27 32.07 -0.64 -13.36
CA ALA A 27 31.63 0.76 -13.45
C ALA A 27 32.55 1.67 -12.62
N TRP A 28 32.96 1.23 -11.42
CA TRP A 28 33.89 1.93 -10.53
C TRP A 28 35.27 2.21 -11.13
N GLN A 29 35.70 1.42 -12.11
CA GLN A 29 36.92 1.71 -12.89
C GLN A 29 36.76 2.97 -13.78
N ARG A 30 35.52 3.37 -14.05
CA ARG A 30 35.17 4.57 -14.82
C ARG A 30 34.75 5.71 -13.90
N THR A 31 33.92 5.47 -12.89
CA THR A 31 33.53 6.44 -11.86
C THR A 31 32.98 5.73 -10.63
N ILE A 32 33.31 6.21 -9.42
CA ILE A 32 32.76 5.70 -8.14
C ILE A 32 31.66 6.61 -7.58
N GLY A 33 31.21 7.58 -8.36
CA GLY A 33 30.24 8.58 -7.93
C GLY A 33 30.81 9.99 -7.78
N SER A 34 29.93 10.95 -7.56
CA SER A 34 30.20 12.36 -7.32
C SER A 34 29.39 12.84 -6.11
N PRO A 35 29.95 13.66 -5.20
CA PRO A 35 29.18 14.23 -4.08
C PRO A 35 28.03 15.13 -4.55
N GLN A 36 28.07 15.59 -5.81
CA GLN A 36 27.00 16.37 -6.46
C GLN A 36 25.81 15.51 -6.90
N ALA A 37 25.98 14.18 -7.01
CA ALA A 37 24.87 13.26 -7.22
C ALA A 37 24.26 12.92 -5.85
N ILE A 38 23.14 13.57 -5.55
CA ILE A 38 22.39 13.41 -4.30
C ILE A 38 21.32 12.33 -4.52
N ILE A 39 21.35 11.29 -3.68
CA ILE A 39 20.31 10.27 -3.60
C ILE A 39 19.49 10.60 -2.35
N ALA A 40 18.24 10.99 -2.56
CA ALA A 40 17.27 11.16 -1.48
C ALA A 40 16.67 9.81 -1.14
N VAL A 41 16.78 9.40 0.11
CA VAL A 41 16.24 8.14 0.61
C VAL A 41 14.99 8.47 1.40
N LEU A 42 13.83 8.15 0.82
CA LEU A 42 12.52 8.34 1.43
C LEU A 42 12.13 7.02 2.10
N ASP A 43 12.19 6.98 3.43
CA ASP A 43 12.01 5.75 4.21
C ASP A 43 11.59 6.04 5.68
N SER A 44 11.68 5.04 6.53
CA SER A 44 11.54 5.04 8.00
C SER A 44 12.51 5.96 8.76
N GLY A 45 13.35 6.72 8.05
CA GLY A 45 14.46 7.50 8.62
C GLY A 45 15.82 6.79 8.54
N ILE A 46 16.87 7.52 8.91
CA ILE A 46 18.26 7.04 8.80
C ILE A 46 19.02 7.29 10.10
N LYS A 47 19.77 6.28 10.54
CA LYS A 47 20.68 6.37 11.68
C LYS A 47 21.91 7.19 11.27
N GLY A 48 21.96 8.45 11.72
CA GLY A 48 23.08 9.37 11.43
C GLY A 48 24.44 8.87 11.92
N ASP A 49 24.44 7.97 12.91
CA ASP A 49 25.60 7.32 13.48
C ASP A 49 26.03 6.05 12.72
N GLU A 50 25.37 5.66 11.63
CA GLU A 50 25.75 4.50 10.82
C GLU A 50 27.14 4.68 10.21
N ASN A 51 28.08 3.78 10.54
CA ASN A 51 29.49 3.95 10.20
C ASN A 51 29.75 3.98 8.69
N SER A 52 29.03 3.16 7.91
CA SER A 52 29.22 3.09 6.46
C SER A 52 28.61 4.29 5.71
N LEU A 53 27.70 5.04 6.33
CA LEU A 53 27.04 6.23 5.78
C LEU A 53 27.60 7.54 6.34
N TRP A 54 28.39 7.47 7.40
CA TRP A 54 28.88 8.62 8.16
C TRP A 54 29.45 9.75 7.29
N ALA A 55 30.25 9.40 6.28
CA ALA A 55 30.88 10.34 5.37
C ALA A 55 29.96 10.88 4.25
N ARG A 56 28.73 10.38 4.16
CA ARG A 56 27.84 10.46 2.99
C ARG A 56 26.60 11.31 3.24
N HIS A 57 26.19 11.50 4.49
CA HIS A 57 25.05 12.38 4.82
C HIS A 57 25.23 13.77 4.20
N TYR A 58 24.19 14.20 3.50
CA TYR A 58 24.06 15.54 2.96
C TYR A 58 23.94 16.54 4.11
N LEU A 59 24.57 17.70 3.99
CA LEU A 59 24.42 18.82 4.91
C LEU A 59 23.96 20.07 4.15
N ASN A 60 22.88 20.71 4.60
CA ASN A 60 22.35 21.93 4.01
C ASN A 60 23.23 23.13 4.41
N LYS A 61 23.98 23.68 3.45
CA LYS A 61 24.78 24.90 3.66
C LYS A 61 23.92 26.13 3.96
N GLY A 62 22.66 26.12 3.51
CA GLY A 62 21.69 27.18 3.71
C GLY A 62 21.42 27.43 5.19
N GLU A 63 21.06 26.37 5.92
CA GLU A 63 20.76 26.40 7.35
C GLU A 63 22.01 26.46 8.25
N LEU A 64 23.16 26.02 7.75
CA LEU A 64 24.40 26.00 8.56
C LEU A 64 25.19 27.32 8.50
N SER A 65 24.60 28.40 7.97
CA SER A 65 25.28 29.68 7.76
C SER A 65 25.81 30.31 9.07
N ASN A 66 25.08 30.12 10.17
CA ASN A 66 25.43 30.55 11.53
C ASN A 66 26.24 29.49 12.31
N CYS A 67 26.40 28.30 11.77
CA CYS A 67 27.07 27.15 12.38
C CYS A 67 28.21 26.60 11.51
N LYS A 68 28.98 27.47 10.84
CA LYS A 68 30.06 27.02 9.93
C LYS A 68 31.17 26.21 10.63
N PRO A 69 31.80 25.25 9.92
CA PRO A 69 33.02 24.59 10.39
C PRO A 69 34.15 25.57 10.73
N GLU A 70 34.96 25.22 11.73
CA GLU A 70 36.16 25.99 12.09
C GLU A 70 37.18 25.97 10.94
N GLN A 71 37.76 27.14 10.62
CA GLN A 71 38.76 27.26 9.55
C GLN A 71 40.15 26.81 10.02
N THR A 72 40.92 26.19 9.12
CA THR A 72 42.34 25.89 9.33
C THR A 72 43.22 27.17 9.37
N ASP A 73 44.46 27.05 9.85
CA ASP A 73 45.49 28.08 9.68
C ASP A 73 46.64 27.53 8.82
N PRO A 74 46.81 28.00 7.56
CA PRO A 74 46.01 29.02 6.87
C PRO A 74 44.59 28.54 6.50
N PRO A 75 43.63 29.46 6.22
CA PRO A 75 42.26 29.09 5.87
C PRO A 75 42.16 28.15 4.67
N ALA A 76 41.15 27.27 4.70
CA ALA A 76 40.85 26.36 3.62
C ALA A 76 40.46 27.13 2.33
N ALA A 77 40.62 26.47 1.17
CA ALA A 77 40.33 27.08 -0.12
C ALA A 77 38.83 27.24 -0.37
N ASP A 78 38.04 26.28 0.13
CA ASP A 78 36.59 26.36 0.27
C ASP A 78 36.30 26.52 1.77
N GLU A 79 35.42 27.45 2.13
CA GLU A 79 35.09 27.71 3.54
C GLU A 79 34.23 26.60 4.17
N TRP A 80 33.68 25.68 3.37
CA TRP A 80 32.87 24.55 3.83
C TRP A 80 33.61 23.22 3.77
N ASP A 81 34.47 23.02 2.76
CA ASP A 81 35.31 21.82 2.59
C ASP A 81 36.69 22.09 3.20
N ILE A 82 36.76 21.88 4.52
CA ILE A 82 37.90 22.23 5.38
C ILE A 82 39.06 21.25 5.18
N ASP A 83 38.76 19.98 4.94
CA ASP A 83 39.79 18.98 4.68
C ASP A 83 40.27 18.96 3.21
N GLY A 84 39.57 19.68 2.31
CA GLY A 84 39.92 19.89 0.91
C GLY A 84 39.69 18.66 0.04
N ASN A 85 38.80 17.75 0.44
CA ASN A 85 38.52 16.49 -0.25
C ASN A 85 37.51 16.64 -1.42
N GLY A 86 36.94 17.83 -1.59
CA GLY A 86 35.94 18.16 -2.62
C GLY A 86 34.49 17.89 -2.20
N ARG A 87 34.23 17.69 -0.91
CA ARG A 87 32.90 17.43 -0.32
C ARG A 87 32.79 18.18 0.99
N PHE A 88 31.65 18.83 1.20
CA PHE A 88 31.23 19.29 2.52
C PHE A 88 30.46 18.16 3.22
N ASN A 89 30.90 17.72 4.40
CA ASN A 89 30.22 16.76 5.25
C ASN A 89 30.58 16.92 6.73
N ILE A 90 30.16 15.96 7.56
CA ILE A 90 30.35 16.00 9.01
C ILE A 90 31.83 16.08 9.46
N PHE A 91 32.78 15.57 8.65
CA PHE A 91 34.19 15.57 9.04
C PHE A 91 34.83 16.96 9.00
N ASP A 92 34.28 17.86 8.20
CA ASP A 92 34.77 19.24 8.09
C ASP A 92 34.74 19.99 9.43
N TYR A 93 33.77 19.68 10.29
CA TYR A 93 33.64 20.25 11.64
C TYR A 93 34.77 19.87 12.59
N SER A 94 35.48 18.77 12.31
CA SER A 94 36.60 18.28 13.11
C SER A 94 37.95 18.39 12.42
N ALA A 95 37.98 18.82 11.14
CA ALA A 95 39.17 18.86 10.31
C ALA A 95 40.22 19.88 10.80
N ALA A 96 39.77 21.06 11.24
CA ALA A 96 40.65 22.09 11.81
C ALA A 96 41.01 21.82 13.29
N ASN A 97 40.08 21.23 14.05
CA ASN A 97 40.22 20.95 15.49
C ASN A 97 39.56 19.60 15.85
N PRO A 98 40.35 18.53 16.06
CA PRO A 98 39.81 17.21 16.38
C PRO A 98 38.99 17.13 17.67
N ASP A 99 39.24 18.00 18.65
CA ASP A 99 38.48 18.02 19.92
C ASP A 99 37.02 18.46 19.69
N LYS A 100 36.74 19.16 18.57
CA LYS A 100 35.42 19.67 18.23
C LYS A 100 34.36 18.58 18.08
N ALA A 101 34.77 17.41 17.60
CA ALA A 101 33.86 16.27 17.49
C ALA A 101 33.26 15.88 18.85
N GLY A 102 34.08 15.83 19.90
CA GLY A 102 33.62 15.53 21.25
C GLY A 102 32.83 16.69 21.89
N GLU A 103 33.13 17.95 21.53
CA GLU A 103 32.35 19.10 21.99
C GLU A 103 30.92 19.11 21.42
N LEU A 104 30.79 18.84 20.13
CA LEU A 104 29.51 18.80 19.43
C LEU A 104 28.66 17.60 19.88
N ASP A 105 29.23 16.40 19.96
CA ASP A 105 28.53 15.21 20.50
C ASP A 105 28.05 15.45 21.94
N ALA A 106 28.90 16.02 22.81
CA ALA A 106 28.53 16.32 24.19
C ALA A 106 27.40 17.36 24.31
N ALA A 107 27.30 18.29 23.36
CA ALA A 107 26.22 19.29 23.29
C ALA A 107 24.99 18.78 22.53
N GLY A 108 25.16 17.74 21.71
CA GLY A 108 24.17 17.19 20.80
C GLY A 108 23.41 16.00 21.37
N ASN A 109 23.44 14.87 20.65
CA ASN A 109 22.66 13.68 20.99
C ASN A 109 23.37 12.77 22.00
N GLN A 110 24.66 13.01 22.27
CA GLN A 110 25.49 12.32 23.25
C GLN A 110 25.60 10.81 23.01
N ASN A 111 25.58 10.37 21.76
CA ASN A 111 25.74 8.96 21.39
C ASN A 111 27.22 8.53 21.30
N GLY A 112 28.16 9.46 21.50
CA GLY A 112 29.60 9.21 21.48
C GLY A 112 30.25 9.38 20.12
N LYS A 113 29.55 9.96 19.13
CA LYS A 113 30.01 10.10 17.76
C LYS A 113 29.42 11.37 17.12
N LEU A 114 30.31 12.24 16.62
CA LEU A 114 29.90 13.39 15.82
C LEU A 114 29.10 12.96 14.59
N ASP A 115 27.82 13.30 14.53
CA ASP A 115 26.89 12.93 13.46
C ASP A 115 25.91 14.08 13.10
N PRO A 116 25.03 13.90 12.08
CA PRO A 116 24.05 14.93 11.75
C PRO A 116 23.10 15.33 12.89
N GLY A 117 22.73 14.40 13.78
CA GLY A 117 21.88 14.66 14.93
C GLY A 117 22.51 15.62 15.93
N ASP A 118 23.84 15.64 16.04
CA ASP A 118 24.55 16.64 16.83
C ASP A 118 24.45 18.04 16.23
N LEU A 119 24.62 18.15 14.92
CA LEU A 119 24.47 19.44 14.22
C LEU A 119 23.04 19.94 14.32
N ILE A 120 22.04 19.08 14.10
CA ILE A 120 20.62 19.42 14.28
C ILE A 120 20.40 20.00 15.68
N ARG A 121 20.85 19.32 16.74
CA ARG A 121 20.63 19.79 18.11
C ARG A 121 21.41 21.05 18.49
N THR A 122 22.58 21.27 17.92
CA THR A 122 23.49 22.36 18.32
C THR A 122 23.40 23.60 17.43
N CYS A 123 23.00 23.44 16.17
CA CYS A 123 22.97 24.49 15.17
C CYS A 123 21.57 25.02 14.85
N SER A 124 20.49 24.28 15.15
CA SER A 124 19.12 24.74 14.88
C SER A 124 18.79 26.02 15.66
N ASP A 125 18.30 27.05 14.97
CA ASP A 125 17.95 28.33 15.57
C ASP A 125 16.46 28.69 15.44
N GLY A 126 15.67 27.80 14.84
CA GLY A 126 14.23 27.90 14.64
C GLY A 126 13.84 28.75 13.44
N ASN A 127 14.79 29.13 12.58
CA ASN A 127 14.52 29.88 11.35
C ASN A 127 14.72 28.99 10.11
N ASP A 128 14.01 29.34 9.04
CA ASP A 128 14.26 28.83 7.69
C ASP A 128 15.20 29.84 7.01
N ASP A 129 16.51 29.63 7.19
CA ASP A 129 17.56 30.56 6.78
C ASP A 129 17.69 30.65 5.25
N ASP A 130 17.51 29.52 4.57
CA ASP A 130 17.61 29.41 3.11
C ASP A 130 16.29 29.70 2.37
N LYS A 131 15.18 29.77 3.11
CA LYS A 131 13.82 30.11 2.66
C LYS A 131 13.24 29.06 1.71
N ASN A 132 13.61 27.80 1.90
CA ASN A 132 13.09 26.69 1.14
C ASN A 132 11.74 26.18 1.67
N GLY A 133 11.29 26.68 2.83
CA GLY A 133 10.02 26.34 3.48
C GLY A 133 10.15 25.31 4.61
N PHE A 134 11.35 24.78 4.85
CA PHE A 134 11.65 23.74 5.83
C PHE A 134 12.64 24.31 6.86
N VAL A 135 12.17 24.50 8.10
CA VAL A 135 12.96 25.16 9.16
C VAL A 135 14.09 24.26 9.61
N ASP A 136 15.33 24.79 9.62
CA ASP A 136 16.52 24.09 10.11
C ASP A 136 16.73 22.68 9.49
N ASP A 137 16.41 22.45 8.20
CA ASP A 137 16.56 21.18 7.45
C ASP A 137 18.04 20.78 7.19
N ILE A 138 18.86 20.81 8.24
CA ILE A 138 20.32 20.70 8.26
C ILE A 138 20.84 19.45 7.56
N SER A 139 20.16 18.31 7.69
CA SER A 139 20.61 17.03 7.11
C SER A 139 19.47 16.21 6.51
N GLY A 140 18.36 16.86 6.18
CA GLY A 140 17.15 16.20 5.74
C GLY A 140 15.89 16.69 6.45
N TRP A 141 14.79 15.97 6.23
CA TRP A 141 13.47 16.36 6.74
C TRP A 141 12.66 15.13 7.18
N ASP A 142 11.91 15.27 8.27
CA ASP A 142 10.89 14.32 8.73
C ASP A 142 9.51 14.82 8.35
N THR A 143 8.89 14.19 7.36
CA THR A 143 7.52 14.52 6.92
C THR A 143 6.45 13.93 7.83
N MET A 144 6.75 12.84 8.56
CA MET A 144 5.82 12.19 9.47
C MET A 144 5.49 13.10 10.65
N TRP A 145 6.53 13.70 11.26
CA TRP A 145 6.37 14.65 12.37
C TRP A 145 6.49 16.11 11.97
N ASN A 146 6.72 16.37 10.68
CA ASN A 146 6.91 17.70 10.13
C ASN A 146 8.00 18.50 10.87
N ASP A 147 9.17 17.89 11.04
CA ASP A 147 10.33 18.47 11.72
C ASP A 147 11.65 18.20 10.98
N ASN A 148 12.75 18.73 11.51
CA ASN A 148 14.06 18.67 10.88
C ASN A 148 14.90 17.44 11.25
N ASN A 149 14.31 16.44 11.91
CA ASN A 149 15.03 15.30 12.44
C ASN A 149 14.61 13.98 11.75
N PRO A 150 15.18 13.63 10.58
CA PRO A 150 14.85 12.41 9.82
C PRO A 150 15.45 11.12 10.43
N TYR A 151 15.65 11.09 11.75
CA TYR A 151 16.25 9.97 12.46
C TYR A 151 15.25 8.84 12.69
N ASP A 152 15.72 7.60 12.53
CA ASP A 152 14.94 6.38 12.78
C ASP A 152 14.85 6.08 14.29
N ASP A 153 13.81 6.62 14.94
CA ASP A 153 13.56 6.53 16.38
C ASP A 153 12.93 5.20 16.84
N THR A 154 12.18 4.52 15.96
CA THR A 154 11.67 3.15 16.17
C THR A 154 12.75 2.10 15.96
N ARG A 155 13.91 2.54 15.43
CA ARG A 155 15.12 1.73 15.18
C ARG A 155 14.85 0.61 14.18
N TYR A 156 13.82 0.78 13.36
CA TYR A 156 13.33 -0.17 12.36
C TYR A 156 14.44 -0.61 11.39
N GLY A 157 15.33 0.31 11.03
CA GLY A 157 16.59 0.04 10.34
C GLY A 157 16.47 -0.11 8.82
N HIS A 158 15.26 -0.11 8.26
CA HIS A 158 15.02 -0.28 6.83
C HIS A 158 15.69 0.84 6.02
N GLY A 159 15.39 2.11 6.29
CA GLY A 159 15.96 3.24 5.54
C GLY A 159 17.49 3.34 5.65
N THR A 160 18.04 2.95 6.79
CA THR A 160 19.49 2.85 6.98
C THR A 160 20.10 1.74 6.12
N GLY A 161 19.44 0.58 6.04
CA GLY A 161 19.84 -0.52 5.16
C GLY A 161 19.82 -0.10 3.69
N GLU A 162 18.71 0.47 3.25
CA GLU A 162 18.53 0.89 1.86
C GLU A 162 19.48 2.02 1.45
N ALA A 163 19.80 2.94 2.36
CA ALA A 163 20.83 3.96 2.13
C ALA A 163 22.23 3.36 1.99
N ARG A 164 22.54 2.26 2.68
CA ARG A 164 23.83 1.56 2.55
C ARG A 164 23.97 0.91 1.19
N ASP A 165 22.92 0.26 0.70
CA ASP A 165 22.93 -0.39 -0.61
C ASP A 165 23.19 0.60 -1.75
N SER A 166 22.65 1.81 -1.65
CA SER A 166 22.88 2.86 -2.65
C SER A 166 24.20 3.60 -2.47
N GLY A 167 24.56 3.97 -1.23
CA GLY A 167 25.54 5.03 -0.97
C GLY A 167 26.65 4.74 0.03
N ALA A 168 26.73 3.55 0.65
CA ALA A 168 27.77 3.24 1.63
C ALA A 168 29.18 3.51 1.07
N ALA A 169 30.03 4.10 1.91
CA ALA A 169 31.40 4.43 1.56
C ALA A 169 32.21 3.18 1.17
N GLY A 170 33.25 3.38 0.36
CA GLY A 170 34.09 2.30 -0.16
C GLY A 170 35.56 2.50 0.19
N ASN A 171 36.30 1.39 0.33
CA ASN A 171 37.75 1.34 0.61
C ASN A 171 38.18 1.94 1.97
N ASP A 172 37.28 2.00 2.95
CA ASP A 172 37.54 2.46 4.32
C ASP A 172 37.79 1.31 5.32
N GLY A 173 37.53 0.06 4.91
CA GLY A 173 37.68 -1.13 5.76
C GLY A 173 36.51 -1.36 6.72
N VAL A 174 35.37 -0.70 6.49
CA VAL A 174 34.17 -0.76 7.31
C VAL A 174 33.01 -1.33 6.48
N GLY A 175 32.33 -2.34 7.00
CA GLY A 175 31.08 -2.85 6.41
C GLY A 175 31.18 -3.28 4.94
N ASP A 176 30.07 -3.07 4.23
CA ASP A 176 29.92 -3.30 2.78
C ASP A 176 29.94 -1.97 2.02
N ILE A 177 30.02 -2.05 0.68
CA ILE A 177 30.15 -0.90 -0.23
C ILE A 177 28.85 -0.68 -1.00
N GLY A 178 28.36 0.55 -1.05
CA GLY A 178 27.17 0.91 -1.83
C GLY A 178 27.48 1.01 -3.34
N VAL A 179 26.45 1.04 -4.18
CA VAL A 179 26.66 1.11 -5.64
C VAL A 179 27.26 2.45 -6.10
N CYS A 180 26.92 3.56 -5.44
CA CYS A 180 27.53 4.86 -5.64
C CYS A 180 28.30 5.34 -4.39
N PRO A 181 29.50 4.80 -4.11
CA PRO A 181 30.22 5.07 -2.86
C PRO A 181 30.57 6.53 -2.61
N ASN A 182 30.58 7.35 -3.65
CA ASN A 182 30.88 8.78 -3.56
C ASN A 182 29.68 9.68 -3.85
N CYS A 183 28.45 9.15 -3.91
CA CYS A 183 27.24 9.97 -3.87
C CYS A 183 27.03 10.61 -2.48
N SER A 184 26.09 11.54 -2.38
CA SER A 184 25.60 12.09 -1.10
C SER A 184 24.21 11.53 -0.81
N ILE A 185 23.90 11.31 0.47
CA ILE A 185 22.64 10.74 0.93
C ILE A 185 21.85 11.83 1.64
N LEU A 186 20.71 12.21 1.06
CA LEU A 186 19.74 13.12 1.67
C LEU A 186 18.72 12.26 2.43
N ASN A 187 18.65 12.45 3.74
CA ASN A 187 17.78 11.67 4.61
C ASN A 187 16.36 12.26 4.56
N VAL A 188 15.34 11.47 4.20
CA VAL A 188 13.95 11.92 4.21
C VAL A 188 13.11 10.86 4.93
N ARG A 189 12.55 11.22 6.08
CA ARG A 189 11.66 10.32 6.81
C ARG A 189 10.22 10.55 6.36
N VAL A 190 9.55 9.47 5.94
CA VAL A 190 8.17 9.49 5.41
C VAL A 190 7.25 8.50 6.12
N GLY A 191 7.72 7.90 7.20
CA GLY A 191 6.97 7.02 8.09
C GLY A 191 7.85 6.45 9.20
N ASP A 192 7.30 5.55 10.01
CA ASP A 192 8.06 4.78 11.01
C ASP A 192 8.56 3.42 10.49
N SER A 193 8.15 3.07 9.26
CA SER A 193 8.43 1.82 8.56
C SER A 193 8.45 2.03 7.05
N PHE A 194 8.40 0.95 6.25
CA PHE A 194 8.27 1.03 4.80
C PHE A 194 6.82 1.11 4.31
N VAL A 195 5.81 1.00 5.20
CA VAL A 195 4.39 1.18 4.88
C VAL A 195 3.95 2.57 5.34
N VAL A 196 3.45 3.40 4.43
CA VAL A 196 3.21 4.84 4.69
C VAL A 196 1.89 5.36 4.17
N ASP A 197 1.45 6.52 4.67
CA ASP A 197 0.51 7.38 3.95
C ASP A 197 1.24 8.07 2.78
N VAL A 198 0.61 8.10 1.60
CA VAL A 198 1.28 8.57 0.39
C VAL A 198 1.46 10.10 0.35
N ASN A 199 0.74 10.88 1.19
CA ASN A 199 0.93 12.33 1.24
C ASN A 199 2.24 12.71 1.95
N ASP A 200 2.70 11.92 2.92
CA ASP A 200 4.03 12.08 3.52
C ASP A 200 5.13 11.81 2.49
N PHE A 201 4.99 10.74 1.72
CA PHE A 201 5.84 10.48 0.56
C PHE A 201 5.82 11.66 -0.44
N ALA A 202 4.65 12.19 -0.78
CA ALA A 202 4.51 13.29 -1.74
C ALA A 202 5.26 14.56 -1.29
N THR A 203 5.13 14.92 -0.01
CA THR A 203 5.88 16.03 0.59
C THR A 203 7.37 15.74 0.61
N GLY A 204 7.78 14.50 0.90
CA GLY A 204 9.18 14.06 0.85
C GLY A 204 9.79 14.16 -0.56
N VAL A 205 9.00 13.86 -1.60
CA VAL A 205 9.41 14.04 -3.00
C VAL A 205 9.64 15.52 -3.31
N ILE A 206 8.72 16.40 -2.90
CA ILE A 206 8.87 17.85 -3.09
C ILE A 206 10.13 18.36 -2.38
N PHE A 207 10.32 17.99 -1.11
CA PHE A 207 11.51 18.32 -0.36
C PHE A 207 12.78 17.85 -1.07
N ALA A 208 12.83 16.58 -1.50
CA ALA A 208 13.99 16.03 -2.19
C ALA A 208 14.33 16.81 -3.49
N VAL A 209 13.32 17.12 -4.31
CA VAL A 209 13.50 17.86 -5.57
C VAL A 209 13.98 19.30 -5.32
N ASP A 210 13.39 19.97 -4.33
CA ASP A 210 13.72 21.36 -3.99
C ASP A 210 15.11 21.46 -3.35
N SER A 211 15.51 20.45 -2.55
CA SER A 211 16.86 20.24 -2.00
C SER A 211 17.90 19.76 -3.02
N GLY A 212 17.50 19.58 -4.28
CA GLY A 212 18.40 19.34 -5.40
C GLY A 212 18.81 17.88 -5.61
N ALA A 213 18.01 16.93 -5.15
CA ALA A 213 18.20 15.51 -5.41
C ALA A 213 18.35 15.22 -6.92
N SER A 214 19.14 14.19 -7.22
CA SER A 214 19.30 13.64 -8.58
C SER A 214 18.47 12.35 -8.75
N VAL A 215 18.35 11.59 -7.66
CA VAL A 215 17.61 10.34 -7.58
C VAL A 215 16.80 10.36 -6.29
N ILE A 216 15.56 9.90 -6.38
CA ILE A 216 14.73 9.52 -5.24
C ILE A 216 14.72 7.99 -5.19
N GLN A 217 15.07 7.46 -4.03
CA GLN A 217 14.97 6.05 -3.69
C GLN A 217 13.69 5.87 -2.87
N GLU A 218 12.76 5.10 -3.42
CA GLU A 218 11.45 4.84 -2.87
C GLU A 218 11.33 3.34 -2.62
N ALA A 219 11.69 2.91 -1.41
CA ALA A 219 11.64 1.51 -1.01
C ALA A 219 10.35 1.22 -0.19
N LEU A 220 9.20 1.72 -0.64
CA LEU A 220 7.97 1.78 0.15
C LEU A 220 6.81 1.00 -0.47
N GLY A 221 5.79 0.78 0.36
CA GLY A 221 4.42 0.57 -0.07
C GLY A 221 3.53 1.60 0.61
N ALA A 222 2.54 2.13 -0.09
CA ALA A 222 1.59 3.08 0.47
C ALA A 222 0.20 2.45 0.61
N VAL A 223 -0.49 2.83 1.70
CA VAL A 223 -1.86 2.36 1.98
C VAL A 223 -2.88 2.96 1.01
N ASN A 224 -2.52 4.04 0.31
CA ASN A 224 -3.36 4.78 -0.65
C ASN A 224 -2.52 5.37 -1.82
N ASN A 225 -3.17 6.07 -2.75
CA ASN A 225 -2.54 6.76 -3.87
C ASN A 225 -3.30 8.04 -4.27
N THR A 226 -2.88 9.17 -3.73
CA THR A 226 -3.58 10.46 -3.84
C THR A 226 -3.23 11.22 -5.11
N SER A 227 -4.11 12.16 -5.50
CA SER A 227 -3.82 13.12 -6.58
C SER A 227 -2.61 14.00 -6.26
N TYR A 228 -2.34 14.29 -4.97
CA TYR A 228 -1.15 15.00 -4.51
C TYR A 228 0.14 14.21 -4.77
N ALA A 229 0.18 12.91 -4.46
CA ALA A 229 1.33 12.05 -4.74
C ALA A 229 1.62 11.93 -6.23
N LYS A 230 0.58 11.75 -7.06
CA LYS A 230 0.73 11.74 -8.52
C LYS A 230 1.33 13.06 -9.01
N ALA A 231 0.87 14.20 -8.49
CA ALA A 231 1.42 15.52 -8.84
C ALA A 231 2.87 15.72 -8.38
N ALA A 232 3.25 15.21 -7.20
CA ALA A 232 4.62 15.26 -6.71
C ALA A 232 5.58 14.42 -7.56
N ILE A 233 5.16 13.23 -8.00
CA ILE A 233 5.93 12.39 -8.93
C ILE A 233 6.15 13.09 -10.27
N GLU A 234 5.09 13.70 -10.82
CA GLU A 234 5.20 14.51 -12.05
C GLU A 234 6.12 15.72 -11.85
N TYR A 235 6.10 16.36 -10.66
CA TYR A 235 7.03 17.44 -10.32
C TYR A 235 8.50 16.96 -10.31
N ALA A 236 8.78 15.77 -9.76
CA ALA A 236 10.10 15.16 -9.83
C ALA A 236 10.53 14.86 -11.27
N TYR A 237 9.62 14.31 -12.08
CA TYR A 237 9.88 14.01 -13.49
C TYR A 237 10.21 15.28 -14.30
N LEU A 238 9.43 16.35 -14.12
CA LEU A 238 9.65 17.68 -14.72
C LEU A 238 10.98 18.31 -14.31
N ASN A 239 11.46 18.02 -13.11
CA ASN A 239 12.71 18.54 -12.56
C ASN A 239 13.92 17.63 -12.79
N ASN A 240 13.77 16.62 -13.66
CA ASN A 240 14.82 15.70 -14.03
C ASN A 240 15.35 14.87 -12.85
N VAL A 241 14.46 14.48 -11.93
CA VAL A 241 14.77 13.58 -10.81
C VAL A 241 14.18 12.22 -11.11
N ALA A 242 15.01 11.17 -11.06
CA ALA A 242 14.57 9.81 -11.31
C ALA A 242 14.06 9.18 -10.00
N ILE A 243 12.86 8.62 -10.01
CA ILE A 243 12.31 7.86 -8.87
C ILE A 243 12.52 6.38 -9.14
N ILE A 244 13.39 5.74 -8.37
CA ILE A 244 13.57 4.29 -8.36
C ILE A 244 12.65 3.72 -7.30
N ALA A 245 11.75 2.82 -7.71
CA ALA A 245 10.60 2.41 -6.94
C ALA A 245 10.55 0.89 -6.74
N SER A 246 10.18 0.49 -5.52
CA SER A 246 10.12 -0.90 -5.09
C SER A 246 8.95 -1.66 -5.71
N ALA A 247 9.17 -2.94 -5.99
CA ALA A 247 8.10 -3.85 -6.38
C ALA A 247 7.13 -4.21 -5.24
N ALA A 248 7.50 -4.06 -3.98
CA ALA A 248 6.84 -4.67 -2.81
C ALA A 248 6.95 -6.19 -2.76
N ASP A 249 6.52 -6.77 -1.63
CA ASP A 249 7.03 -8.04 -1.11
C ASP A 249 5.97 -9.15 -0.93
N GLU A 250 4.95 -9.20 -1.79
CA GLU A 250 3.77 -10.07 -1.64
C GLU A 250 3.71 -11.28 -2.60
N LEU A 251 4.70 -11.44 -3.50
CA LEU A 251 4.65 -12.38 -4.64
C LEU A 251 3.39 -12.20 -5.51
N SER A 252 2.98 -10.97 -5.70
CA SER A 252 1.73 -10.62 -6.33
C SER A 252 1.99 -9.88 -7.64
N PHE A 253 0.97 -9.81 -8.49
CA PHE A 253 0.97 -8.92 -9.64
C PHE A 253 0.10 -7.67 -9.44
N HIS A 254 -0.54 -7.52 -8.28
CA HIS A 254 -1.33 -6.35 -7.95
C HIS A 254 -0.47 -5.07 -7.97
N HIS A 255 -1.12 -3.94 -8.21
CA HIS A 255 -0.41 -2.67 -8.32
C HIS A 255 -0.05 -2.11 -6.94
N ASN A 256 1.22 -2.23 -6.55
CA ASN A 256 1.74 -1.53 -5.38
C ASN A 256 2.07 -0.07 -5.71
N VAL A 257 1.67 0.85 -4.84
CA VAL A 257 1.84 2.30 -4.98
C VAL A 257 2.79 2.80 -3.90
N PRO A 258 3.55 3.89 -4.14
CA PRO A 258 3.56 4.73 -5.35
C PRO A 258 4.32 4.08 -6.53
N GLY A 259 4.96 2.93 -6.35
CA GLY A 259 5.89 2.40 -7.34
C GLY A 259 5.33 2.08 -8.73
N THR A 260 4.03 1.79 -8.86
CA THR A 260 3.36 1.57 -10.15
C THR A 260 2.75 2.84 -10.78
N ASN A 261 2.92 4.01 -10.15
CA ASN A 261 2.47 5.27 -10.74
C ASN A 261 3.21 5.59 -12.05
N ASN A 262 2.62 6.50 -12.84
CA ASN A 262 3.29 6.99 -14.02
C ASN A 262 4.62 7.66 -13.64
N HIS A 263 5.61 7.54 -14.52
CA HIS A 263 6.94 8.13 -14.39
C HIS A 263 7.87 7.65 -13.25
N THR A 264 7.51 6.60 -12.51
CA THR A 264 8.45 5.85 -11.65
C THR A 264 9.30 4.85 -12.46
N ILE A 265 10.32 4.25 -11.83
CA ILE A 265 11.13 3.15 -12.37
C ILE A 265 10.98 1.96 -11.40
N TYR A 266 10.02 1.08 -11.70
CA TYR A 266 9.62 -0.07 -10.89
C TYR A 266 10.62 -1.23 -11.02
N VAL A 267 11.21 -1.69 -9.90
CA VAL A 267 12.29 -2.69 -9.88
C VAL A 267 11.99 -3.92 -9.02
N HIS A 268 12.36 -5.09 -9.54
CA HIS A 268 12.21 -6.40 -8.91
C HIS A 268 13.57 -6.94 -8.44
N ALA A 269 13.59 -7.87 -7.48
CA ALA A 269 14.80 -8.51 -6.98
C ALA A 269 15.06 -9.89 -7.61
N ILE A 270 16.27 -10.17 -8.07
CA ILE A 270 16.67 -11.54 -8.47
C ILE A 270 17.71 -12.12 -7.52
N VAL A 271 17.67 -13.44 -7.35
CA VAL A 271 18.51 -14.18 -6.40
C VAL A 271 19.27 -15.30 -7.09
N HIS A 272 20.27 -15.82 -6.39
CA HIS A 272 20.89 -17.08 -6.75
C HIS A 272 20.06 -18.29 -6.31
N ASP A 273 20.21 -19.42 -7.01
CA ASP A 273 19.43 -20.65 -6.83
C ASP A 273 19.76 -21.48 -5.57
N GLN A 274 20.67 -21.02 -4.73
CA GLN A 274 21.13 -21.73 -3.53
C GLN A 274 21.45 -20.70 -2.45
N GLY A 275 21.29 -21.04 -1.17
CA GLY A 275 21.67 -20.16 -0.05
C GLY A 275 23.18 -19.86 0.09
N ASP A 276 24.01 -20.25 -0.87
CA ASP A 276 25.44 -19.96 -0.94
C ASP A 276 25.84 -19.71 -2.40
N ALA A 277 26.11 -18.44 -2.73
CA ALA A 277 26.59 -17.98 -4.04
C ALA A 277 27.74 -18.82 -4.62
N LYS A 278 28.58 -19.45 -3.79
CA LYS A 278 29.71 -20.29 -4.25
C LYS A 278 29.27 -21.68 -4.70
N LYS A 279 28.07 -22.12 -4.34
CA LYS A 279 27.48 -23.42 -4.72
C LYS A 279 26.40 -23.28 -5.77
N SER A 280 25.91 -22.06 -5.98
CA SER A 280 24.91 -21.72 -6.99
C SER A 280 25.32 -22.16 -8.39
N THR A 281 24.30 -22.45 -9.19
CA THR A 281 24.40 -22.78 -10.61
C THR A 281 23.73 -21.75 -11.51
N THR A 282 23.01 -20.78 -10.93
CA THR A 282 22.54 -19.56 -11.60
C THR A 282 22.42 -18.39 -10.60
N PHE A 283 22.40 -17.16 -11.12
CA PHE A 283 22.20 -15.90 -10.38
C PHE A 283 20.98 -15.11 -10.88
N LEU A 284 20.11 -15.77 -11.65
CA LEU A 284 18.99 -15.16 -12.37
C LEU A 284 17.64 -15.72 -11.93
N ASN A 285 17.57 -16.34 -10.75
CA ASN A 285 16.31 -16.84 -10.24
C ASN A 285 15.44 -15.68 -9.77
N PHE A 286 14.15 -15.76 -10.07
CA PHE A 286 13.14 -14.83 -9.58
C PHE A 286 13.09 -14.84 -8.06
N ASN A 287 13.01 -13.70 -7.39
CA ASN A 287 12.83 -13.70 -5.94
C ASN A 287 11.35 -13.81 -5.57
N ASN A 288 10.98 -14.92 -4.92
CA ASN A 288 9.61 -15.19 -4.48
C ASN A 288 9.07 -14.21 -3.44
N CYS A 289 9.88 -13.32 -2.89
CA CYS A 289 9.40 -12.29 -1.98
C CYS A 289 9.18 -10.95 -2.66
N THR A 290 8.97 -10.90 -3.98
CA THR A 290 8.81 -9.63 -4.69
C THR A 290 7.71 -9.72 -5.74
N ASN A 291 6.94 -8.64 -5.88
CA ASN A 291 5.90 -8.54 -6.90
C ASN A 291 6.48 -8.41 -8.31
N PHE A 292 5.58 -8.50 -9.29
CA PHE A 292 5.89 -8.46 -10.72
C PHE A 292 4.70 -7.87 -11.49
N GLY A 293 4.81 -7.61 -12.80
CA GLY A 293 3.67 -7.06 -13.54
C GLY A 293 4.03 -6.27 -14.78
N GLY A 294 3.00 -5.73 -15.45
CA GLY A 294 3.13 -4.97 -16.70
C GLY A 294 4.04 -3.74 -16.61
N GLN A 295 4.15 -3.16 -15.42
CA GLN A 295 4.96 -1.98 -15.11
C GLN A 295 6.44 -2.29 -14.83
N LEU A 296 6.80 -3.57 -14.65
CA LEU A 296 8.15 -3.97 -14.24
C LEU A 296 9.21 -3.56 -15.27
N LEU A 297 10.22 -2.81 -14.82
CA LEU A 297 11.25 -2.31 -15.70
C LEU A 297 12.53 -3.15 -15.64
N LEU A 298 13.03 -3.42 -14.44
CA LEU A 298 14.33 -4.05 -14.22
C LEU A 298 14.27 -5.11 -13.13
N SER A 299 15.16 -6.09 -13.28
CA SER A 299 15.51 -7.05 -12.24
C SER A 299 16.88 -6.73 -11.66
N THR A 300 17.00 -6.59 -10.35
CA THR A 300 18.25 -6.21 -9.69
C THR A 300 18.69 -7.32 -8.73
N PRO A 301 19.94 -7.80 -8.81
CA PRO A 301 20.45 -8.81 -7.89
C PRO A 301 20.49 -8.26 -6.45
N GLY A 302 19.89 -9.00 -5.52
CA GLY A 302 19.87 -8.66 -4.09
C GLY A 302 19.70 -9.91 -3.23
N GLY A 303 20.11 -9.86 -1.95
CA GLY A 303 19.89 -10.94 -0.98
C GLY A 303 18.51 -10.88 -0.31
N GLY A 304 17.93 -9.70 -0.20
CA GLY A 304 16.62 -9.33 0.28
C GLY A 304 15.60 -9.22 -0.84
N CYS A 305 14.46 -8.58 -0.54
CA CYS A 305 13.33 -8.44 -1.45
C CYS A 305 13.49 -7.16 -2.31
N SER A 306 12.39 -6.53 -2.71
CA SER A 306 12.46 -5.40 -3.65
C SER A 306 13.08 -4.13 -3.07
N SER A 307 13.07 -3.95 -1.75
CA SER A 307 13.72 -2.82 -1.10
C SER A 307 15.22 -2.76 -1.44
N GLU A 308 15.99 -3.82 -1.14
CA GLU A 308 17.43 -3.87 -1.47
C GLU A 308 17.69 -3.66 -2.98
N ALA A 309 16.84 -4.22 -3.84
CA ALA A 309 16.89 -3.99 -5.28
C ALA A 309 16.72 -2.51 -5.65
N THR A 310 15.88 -1.79 -4.92
CA THR A 310 15.65 -0.34 -5.04
C THR A 310 16.90 0.44 -4.62
N GLY A 311 17.50 0.14 -3.45
CA GLY A 311 18.75 0.75 -3.01
C GLY A 311 19.90 0.58 -4.02
N ILE A 312 20.14 -0.65 -4.49
CA ILE A 312 21.15 -0.96 -5.50
C ILE A 312 20.89 -0.21 -6.81
N SER A 313 19.62 -0.14 -7.24
CA SER A 313 19.22 0.54 -8.48
C SER A 313 19.31 2.08 -8.37
N ALA A 314 19.02 2.64 -7.19
CA ALA A 314 19.19 4.06 -6.91
C ALA A 314 20.66 4.47 -6.94
N GLY A 315 21.55 3.66 -6.36
CA GLY A 315 22.99 3.87 -6.48
C GLY A 315 23.49 3.71 -7.93
N HIS A 316 22.91 2.80 -8.72
CA HIS A 316 23.19 2.71 -10.16
C HIS A 316 22.77 3.99 -10.90
N ALA A 317 21.58 4.53 -10.65
CA ALA A 317 21.17 5.83 -11.18
C ALA A 317 22.13 6.97 -10.73
N GLY A 318 22.59 6.96 -9.48
CA GLY A 318 23.61 7.88 -8.98
C GLY A 318 24.93 7.83 -9.77
N LEU A 319 25.37 6.63 -10.19
CA LEU A 319 26.53 6.48 -11.08
C LEU A 319 26.30 7.04 -12.48
N ILE A 320 25.08 6.91 -13.03
CA ILE A 320 24.69 7.47 -14.33
C ILE A 320 24.81 9.00 -14.29
N TYR A 321 24.24 9.67 -13.30
CA TYR A 321 24.39 11.11 -13.10
C TYR A 321 25.85 11.53 -12.88
N SER A 322 26.58 10.76 -12.08
CA SER A 322 28.01 11.01 -11.84
C SER A 322 28.85 10.88 -13.11
N ALA A 323 28.49 9.98 -14.02
CA ALA A 323 29.12 9.86 -15.33
C ALA A 323 28.82 11.07 -16.22
N ALA A 324 27.59 11.59 -16.19
CA ALA A 324 27.21 12.78 -16.95
C ALA A 324 28.00 14.02 -16.49
N ILE A 325 28.12 14.21 -15.17
CA ILE A 325 28.96 15.26 -14.55
C ILE A 325 30.42 15.11 -15.02
N LYS A 326 30.97 13.89 -14.96
CA LYS A 326 32.34 13.61 -15.38
C LYS A 326 32.58 13.88 -16.87
N ALA A 327 31.62 13.54 -17.71
CA ALA A 327 31.69 13.77 -19.15
C ALA A 327 31.46 15.25 -19.53
N ASN A 328 31.09 16.10 -18.56
CA ASN A 328 30.64 17.48 -18.80
C ASN A 328 29.52 17.52 -19.86
N LEU A 329 28.66 16.51 -19.82
CA LEU A 329 27.38 16.52 -20.52
C LEU A 329 26.41 17.35 -19.67
N ASP A 330 25.26 17.69 -20.26
CA ASP A 330 24.14 18.32 -19.58
C ASP A 330 24.04 17.86 -18.11
N LEU A 331 24.40 18.77 -17.17
CA LEU A 331 24.71 18.43 -15.77
C LEU A 331 23.57 17.70 -15.04
N ARG A 332 22.34 17.79 -15.57
CA ARG A 332 21.22 16.92 -15.24
C ARG A 332 20.76 16.22 -16.51
N LEU A 333 20.90 14.90 -16.58
CA LEU A 333 20.14 14.09 -17.53
C LEU A 333 18.65 14.20 -17.20
N SER A 334 17.75 14.08 -18.17
CA SER A 334 16.33 13.99 -17.84
C SER A 334 16.00 12.66 -17.17
N SER A 335 14.92 12.63 -16.39
CA SER A 335 14.45 11.39 -15.76
C SER A 335 14.14 10.32 -16.81
N GLU A 336 13.58 10.73 -17.95
CA GLU A 336 13.34 9.86 -19.10
C GLU A 336 14.64 9.35 -19.73
N GLU A 337 15.68 10.19 -19.90
CA GLU A 337 16.98 9.74 -20.38
C GLU A 337 17.58 8.67 -19.45
N VAL A 338 17.43 8.81 -18.14
CA VAL A 338 17.87 7.79 -17.16
C VAL A 338 17.09 6.49 -17.33
N ARG A 339 15.75 6.55 -17.45
CA ARG A 339 14.89 5.39 -17.74
C ARG A 339 15.37 4.67 -19.01
N GLN A 340 15.59 5.41 -20.09
CA GLN A 340 15.99 4.83 -21.38
C GLN A 340 17.39 4.22 -21.34
N ILE A 341 18.34 4.85 -20.64
CA ILE A 341 19.67 4.27 -20.40
C ILE A 341 19.55 2.96 -19.62
N LEU A 342 18.76 2.93 -18.54
CA LEU A 342 18.54 1.74 -17.72
C LEU A 342 17.98 0.58 -18.54
N ILE A 343 16.92 0.81 -19.31
CA ILE A 343 16.29 -0.17 -20.23
C ILE A 343 17.31 -0.69 -21.24
N GLN A 344 17.94 0.19 -22.03
CA GLN A 344 18.84 -0.21 -23.12
C GLN A 344 20.14 -0.84 -22.62
N SER A 345 20.52 -0.55 -21.37
CA SER A 345 21.74 -1.11 -20.80
C SER A 345 21.56 -2.51 -20.20
N ALA A 346 20.33 -2.96 -19.97
CA ALA A 346 20.05 -4.22 -19.28
C ALA A 346 20.66 -5.46 -19.96
N ASP A 347 21.02 -6.45 -19.14
CA ASP A 347 21.32 -7.81 -19.56
C ASP A 347 20.01 -8.60 -19.60
N ASP A 348 19.52 -8.90 -20.79
CA ASP A 348 18.30 -9.67 -21.02
C ASP A 348 18.32 -11.02 -20.25
N ILE A 349 17.31 -11.27 -19.41
CA ILE A 349 17.17 -12.53 -18.68
C ILE A 349 16.28 -13.44 -19.54
N SER A 350 16.90 -14.12 -20.50
CA SER A 350 16.20 -15.10 -21.33
C SER A 350 16.64 -16.51 -20.97
N ILE A 351 15.74 -17.29 -20.36
CA ILE A 351 15.97 -18.70 -20.01
C ILE A 351 14.98 -19.58 -20.78
N PRO A 352 15.28 -19.99 -22.03
CA PRO A 352 14.36 -20.78 -22.85
C PRO A 352 13.90 -22.07 -22.17
N GLU A 353 14.75 -22.70 -21.36
CA GLU A 353 14.42 -23.91 -20.62
C GLU A 353 13.37 -23.70 -19.52
N ALA A 354 13.13 -22.46 -19.08
CA ALA A 354 12.12 -22.15 -18.07
C ALA A 354 10.69 -22.38 -18.58
N ALA A 355 10.47 -22.35 -19.90
CA ALA A 355 9.16 -22.63 -20.50
C ALA A 355 8.69 -24.08 -20.28
N ASP A 356 9.63 -25.01 -20.07
CA ASP A 356 9.37 -26.45 -19.87
C ASP A 356 9.64 -26.90 -18.42
N ASP A 357 9.90 -25.97 -17.49
CA ASP A 357 10.27 -26.24 -16.09
C ASP A 357 9.31 -25.54 -15.12
N GLU A 358 8.41 -26.31 -14.51
CA GLU A 358 7.41 -25.80 -13.55
C GLU A 358 8.04 -25.18 -12.29
N THR A 359 9.33 -25.43 -12.02
CA THR A 359 10.08 -24.83 -10.91
C THR A 359 10.70 -23.48 -11.23
N LYS A 360 10.44 -22.93 -12.44
CA LYS A 360 10.94 -21.63 -12.88
C LYS A 360 9.82 -20.73 -13.40
N PHE A 361 10.00 -19.44 -13.20
CA PHE A 361 9.13 -18.44 -13.81
C PHE A 361 9.45 -18.27 -15.31
N PRO A 362 8.44 -18.06 -16.17
CA PRO A 362 8.65 -17.85 -17.58
C PRO A 362 9.55 -16.65 -17.87
N SER A 363 10.49 -16.83 -18.81
CA SER A 363 11.33 -15.77 -19.36
C SER A 363 11.64 -16.04 -20.84
N GLY A 364 11.83 -14.97 -21.62
CA GLY A 364 12.01 -15.00 -23.06
C GLY A 364 12.89 -13.84 -23.53
N PRO A 365 13.17 -13.71 -24.84
CA PRO A 365 13.96 -12.59 -25.31
C PRO A 365 13.21 -11.25 -25.19
N GLY A 366 13.88 -10.23 -24.64
CA GLY A 366 13.34 -8.89 -24.47
C GLY A 366 12.55 -8.73 -23.17
N TRP A 367 11.57 -7.82 -23.15
CA TRP A 367 10.77 -7.61 -21.95
C TRP A 367 9.91 -8.83 -21.61
N ASP A 368 9.87 -9.23 -20.34
CA ASP A 368 9.01 -10.29 -19.78
C ASP A 368 8.25 -9.82 -18.52
N LEU A 369 7.09 -10.41 -18.24
CA LEU A 369 6.25 -10.07 -17.08
C LEU A 369 6.95 -10.21 -15.72
N HIS A 370 7.84 -11.19 -15.56
CA HIS A 370 8.50 -11.50 -14.29
C HIS A 370 9.89 -10.88 -14.14
N PHE A 371 10.53 -10.47 -15.25
CA PHE A 371 11.92 -10.01 -15.23
C PHE A 371 12.12 -8.61 -15.81
N GLY A 372 11.06 -7.98 -16.32
CA GLY A 372 11.14 -6.69 -17.00
C GLY A 372 12.02 -6.78 -18.24
N TYR A 373 12.82 -5.74 -18.51
CA TYR A 373 13.86 -5.76 -19.55
C TYR A 373 15.11 -6.59 -19.18
N GLY A 374 15.08 -7.26 -18.03
CA GLY A 374 16.17 -8.08 -17.52
C GLY A 374 17.01 -7.36 -16.47
N ARG A 375 18.24 -7.84 -16.30
CA ARG A 375 19.10 -7.43 -15.20
C ARG A 375 19.79 -6.10 -15.47
N ASN A 376 19.73 -5.16 -14.52
CA ASN A 376 20.45 -3.89 -14.66
C ASN A 376 21.99 -4.06 -14.81
N ASN A 377 22.63 -3.20 -15.60
CA ASN A 377 24.07 -3.26 -15.92
C ASN A 377 24.76 -1.88 -15.79
N ALA A 378 25.28 -1.60 -14.60
CA ALA A 378 25.96 -0.35 -14.25
C ALA A 378 27.13 0.01 -15.16
N ARG A 379 27.91 -0.99 -15.57
CA ARG A 379 29.06 -0.73 -16.45
C ARG A 379 28.62 -0.24 -17.82
N ARG A 380 27.63 -0.89 -18.41
CA ARG A 380 27.14 -0.53 -19.75
C ARG A 380 26.49 0.86 -19.73
N SER A 381 25.68 1.16 -18.72
CA SER A 381 25.06 2.49 -18.57
C SER A 381 26.11 3.61 -18.44
N VAL A 382 27.13 3.41 -17.59
CA VAL A 382 28.19 4.40 -17.40
C VAL A 382 28.99 4.60 -18.69
N ASP A 383 29.31 3.53 -19.42
CA ASP A 383 30.02 3.64 -20.70
C ASP A 383 29.15 4.38 -21.74
N MET A 384 27.85 4.08 -21.82
CA MET A 384 26.91 4.79 -22.70
C MET A 384 26.90 6.29 -22.43
N VAL A 385 26.85 6.72 -21.17
CA VAL A 385 26.87 8.15 -20.83
C VAL A 385 28.22 8.79 -21.17
N LEU A 386 29.34 8.16 -20.80
CA LEU A 386 30.67 8.72 -21.07
C LEU A 386 30.98 8.83 -22.57
N ASP A 387 30.37 7.97 -23.38
CA ASP A 387 30.53 7.94 -24.83
C ASP A 387 29.44 8.75 -25.58
N ASP A 388 28.59 9.49 -24.84
CA ASP A 388 27.46 10.29 -25.36
C ASP A 388 26.50 9.47 -26.24
N GLN A 389 26.17 8.26 -25.78
CA GLN A 389 25.24 7.32 -26.42
C GLN A 389 23.94 7.17 -25.60
N ILE A 390 23.29 8.30 -25.32
CA ILE A 390 22.09 8.40 -24.47
C ILE A 390 20.83 8.18 -25.32
N PRO A 391 20.04 7.11 -25.19
CA PRO A 391 18.92 6.86 -26.12
C PRO A 391 17.87 7.99 -26.13
N PRO A 392 17.15 8.19 -27.25
CA PRO A 392 16.10 9.22 -27.34
C PRO A 392 14.94 8.92 -26.37
N GLU A 393 14.31 9.98 -25.86
CA GLU A 393 13.15 9.87 -24.97
C GLU A 393 11.93 9.27 -25.68
N ALA A 394 11.22 8.39 -24.98
CA ALA A 394 9.95 7.78 -25.41
C ALA A 394 9.04 7.71 -24.18
N ASP A 395 7.85 8.30 -24.27
CA ASP A 395 6.91 8.36 -23.13
C ASP A 395 5.46 8.27 -23.62
N ILE A 396 4.65 7.46 -22.93
CA ILE A 396 3.21 7.34 -23.16
C ILE A 396 2.48 7.86 -21.93
N ASP A 397 1.81 8.98 -22.11
CA ASP A 397 1.10 9.69 -21.05
C ASP A 397 -0.28 9.07 -20.82
N ARG A 398 -1.15 9.07 -21.84
CA ARG A 398 -2.46 8.40 -21.83
C ARG A 398 -2.56 7.32 -22.91
N PRO A 399 -3.33 6.24 -22.68
CA PRO A 399 -4.12 5.92 -21.47
C PRO A 399 -3.27 5.62 -20.23
N TYR A 400 -3.89 5.57 -19.05
CA TYR A 400 -3.22 5.16 -17.81
C TYR A 400 -2.87 3.67 -17.81
N TRP A 401 -1.96 3.27 -16.91
CA TRP A 401 -1.64 1.86 -16.69
C TRP A 401 -2.89 1.10 -16.27
N PHE A 402 -3.19 0.04 -17.01
CA PHE A 402 -4.37 -0.81 -16.87
C PHE A 402 -5.71 -0.05 -16.87
N GLU A 403 -5.76 1.10 -17.56
CA GLU A 403 -7.01 1.86 -17.73
C GLU A 403 -8.12 0.93 -18.24
N PRO A 404 -9.24 0.78 -17.51
CA PRO A 404 -10.39 0.01 -17.95
C PRO A 404 -11.15 0.80 -19.02
N ILE A 405 -11.10 0.30 -20.26
CA ILE A 405 -11.76 0.92 -21.40
C ILE A 405 -13.09 0.19 -21.67
N ASP A 406 -14.20 0.84 -21.32
CA ASP A 406 -15.52 0.39 -21.79
C ASP A 406 -15.60 0.54 -23.32
N VAL A 407 -15.59 -0.59 -24.00
CA VAL A 407 -15.60 -0.67 -25.46
C VAL A 407 -16.95 -0.19 -26.04
N ILE A 408 -18.04 -0.33 -25.30
CA ILE A 408 -19.39 0.02 -25.77
C ILE A 408 -19.57 1.54 -25.76
N GLY A 409 -19.27 2.19 -24.63
CA GLY A 409 -19.36 3.64 -24.46
C GLY A 409 -18.20 4.41 -25.10
N ARG A 410 -17.00 3.84 -25.16
CA ARG A 410 -15.77 4.46 -25.70
C ARG A 410 -15.10 3.58 -26.78
N PRO A 411 -15.69 3.47 -27.98
CA PRO A 411 -15.19 2.58 -29.04
C PRO A 411 -13.85 3.02 -29.66
N GLN A 412 -13.40 4.25 -29.38
CA GLN A 412 -12.11 4.78 -29.83
C GLN A 412 -11.42 5.54 -28.69
N ILE A 413 -10.10 5.39 -28.60
CA ILE A 413 -9.26 6.09 -27.61
C ILE A 413 -8.10 6.82 -28.28
N GLU A 414 -7.71 7.96 -27.73
CA GLU A 414 -6.49 8.66 -28.13
C GLU A 414 -5.30 8.17 -27.29
N ILE A 415 -4.16 7.97 -27.95
CA ILE A 415 -2.89 7.70 -27.30
C ILE A 415 -2.08 8.99 -27.32
N THR A 416 -1.79 9.54 -26.15
CA THR A 416 -0.98 10.74 -25.99
C THR A 416 0.40 10.39 -25.47
N GLY A 417 1.42 11.15 -25.88
CA GLY A 417 2.78 10.92 -25.40
C GLY A 417 3.78 11.91 -25.95
N ARG A 418 5.05 11.69 -25.60
CA ARG A 418 6.19 12.50 -26.01
C ARG A 418 7.21 11.65 -26.76
N VAL A 419 7.83 12.27 -27.77
CA VAL A 419 8.78 11.59 -28.66
C VAL A 419 10.02 12.45 -28.84
N GLY A 420 11.17 11.94 -28.41
CA GLY A 420 12.50 12.46 -28.73
C GLY A 420 12.83 13.86 -28.21
N ASN A 421 11.87 14.58 -27.63
CA ASN A 421 12.04 15.90 -27.02
C ASN A 421 12.11 15.78 -25.52
N ARG A 422 12.90 16.65 -24.90
CA ARG A 422 13.09 16.68 -23.45
C ARG A 422 11.96 17.45 -22.81
N ILE A 423 11.44 16.91 -21.71
CA ILE A 423 10.32 17.51 -20.98
C ILE A 423 10.64 18.89 -20.38
N ASP A 424 11.87 19.08 -19.94
CA ASP A 424 12.34 20.29 -19.23
C ASP A 424 12.58 21.52 -20.12
N GLY A 425 12.08 21.48 -21.36
CA GLY A 425 12.23 22.55 -22.34
C GLY A 425 13.60 22.67 -22.98
N ARG A 426 14.59 21.83 -22.61
CA ARG A 426 15.88 21.79 -23.32
C ARG A 426 15.69 21.17 -24.71
N LYS A 427 16.59 21.51 -25.63
CA LYS A 427 16.57 20.93 -26.98
C LYS A 427 16.83 19.43 -26.90
N SER A 428 16.15 18.68 -27.75
CA SER A 428 16.49 17.28 -28.01
C SER A 428 17.99 17.13 -28.27
N ARG A 429 18.58 16.02 -27.78
CA ARG A 429 19.94 15.61 -28.17
C ARG A 429 20.05 15.35 -29.68
N TYR A 430 18.92 15.10 -30.34
CA TYR A 430 18.85 14.65 -31.72
C TYR A 430 18.16 15.68 -32.61
N ASN A 431 18.84 16.05 -33.69
CA ASN A 431 18.24 16.89 -34.74
C ASN A 431 17.28 16.11 -35.65
N ALA A 432 17.38 14.77 -35.66
CA ALA A 432 16.53 13.88 -36.44
C ALA A 432 16.32 12.55 -35.70
N TYR A 433 15.08 12.07 -35.72
CA TYR A 433 14.67 10.78 -35.17
C TYR A 433 13.44 10.28 -35.93
N THR A 434 13.15 8.99 -35.81
CA THR A 434 11.93 8.34 -36.30
C THR A 434 11.24 7.61 -35.16
N TRP A 435 9.93 7.49 -35.20
CA TRP A 435 9.18 6.78 -34.17
C TRP A 435 8.08 5.90 -34.76
N VAL A 436 7.75 4.85 -34.02
CA VAL A 436 6.64 3.93 -34.33
C VAL A 436 5.87 3.65 -33.04
N LEU A 437 4.55 3.75 -33.12
CA LEU A 437 3.61 3.35 -32.09
C LEU A 437 2.90 2.09 -32.56
N GLU A 438 2.96 1.04 -31.74
CA GLU A 438 2.44 -0.29 -32.03
C GLU A 438 1.55 -0.78 -30.89
N TYR A 439 0.68 -1.76 -31.16
CA TYR A 439 -0.07 -2.47 -30.12
C TYR A 439 -0.15 -3.97 -30.42
N ALA A 440 -0.41 -4.77 -29.38
CA ALA A 440 -0.66 -6.21 -29.47
C ALA A 440 -1.54 -6.69 -28.29
N LEU A 441 -2.25 -7.82 -28.48
CA LEU A 441 -3.11 -8.40 -27.44
C LEU A 441 -2.28 -9.12 -26.37
N GLY A 442 -2.71 -9.03 -25.11
CA GLY A 442 -2.04 -9.59 -23.94
C GLY A 442 -1.14 -8.59 -23.21
N VAL A 443 -0.79 -8.93 -21.97
CA VAL A 443 0.12 -8.15 -21.10
C VAL A 443 1.59 -8.32 -21.49
N ASP A 444 1.94 -9.47 -22.07
CA ASP A 444 3.30 -9.79 -22.52
C ASP A 444 3.36 -10.31 -23.97
N PRO A 445 3.00 -9.48 -24.97
CA PRO A 445 2.99 -9.90 -26.37
C PRO A 445 4.40 -10.02 -26.96
N LYS A 446 4.78 -11.25 -27.33
CA LYS A 446 6.07 -11.54 -27.99
C LYS A 446 6.07 -11.31 -29.51
N SER A 447 4.91 -11.23 -30.14
CA SER A 447 4.76 -11.10 -31.60
C SER A 447 3.42 -10.45 -31.96
N ASN A 448 3.12 -10.33 -33.27
CA ASN A 448 1.86 -9.79 -33.80
C ASN A 448 1.61 -8.32 -33.46
N TRP A 449 2.68 -7.54 -33.28
CA TRP A 449 2.61 -6.09 -33.16
C TRP A 449 2.02 -5.47 -34.43
N VAL A 450 1.02 -4.61 -34.24
CA VAL A 450 0.37 -3.85 -35.30
C VAL A 450 0.76 -2.38 -35.16
N GLU A 451 1.28 -1.79 -36.23
CA GLU A 451 1.58 -0.35 -36.27
C GLU A 451 0.28 0.45 -36.24
N ALA A 452 0.11 1.28 -35.21
CA ALA A 452 -0.98 2.25 -35.09
C ALA A 452 -0.61 3.57 -35.77
N ALA A 453 0.63 4.03 -35.59
CA ALA A 453 1.15 5.25 -36.20
C ALA A 453 2.68 5.25 -36.26
N SER A 454 3.23 6.09 -37.14
CA SER A 454 4.66 6.36 -37.20
C SER A 454 4.93 7.80 -37.65
N GLY A 455 6.14 8.29 -37.39
CA GLY A 455 6.54 9.65 -37.75
C GLY A 455 8.04 9.91 -37.66
N ASN A 456 8.42 11.17 -37.89
CA ASN A 456 9.79 11.66 -37.84
C ASN A 456 9.88 12.99 -37.06
N SER A 457 11.12 13.44 -36.82
CA SER A 457 11.43 14.70 -36.13
C SER A 457 10.65 15.88 -36.71
N GLY A 458 9.84 16.55 -35.88
CA GLY A 458 9.01 17.70 -36.29
C GLY A 458 7.55 17.64 -35.83
N LYS A 459 7.10 16.53 -35.23
CA LYS A 459 5.95 16.48 -34.31
C LYS A 459 6.51 16.41 -32.89
N GLY A 460 5.99 17.19 -31.95
CA GLY A 460 6.44 17.19 -30.55
C GLY A 460 6.84 18.57 -30.04
N GLY A 461 6.22 18.98 -28.92
CA GLY A 461 6.68 20.00 -27.98
C GLY A 461 7.15 19.39 -26.65
N ALA A 462 7.23 20.19 -25.59
CA ALA A 462 7.40 19.72 -24.21
C ALA A 462 6.09 19.11 -23.64
N GLU A 463 4.96 19.44 -24.25
CA GLU A 463 3.64 18.91 -23.93
C GLU A 463 3.38 17.59 -24.67
N ALA A 464 2.60 16.70 -24.05
CA ALA A 464 2.16 15.47 -24.70
C ALA A 464 1.24 15.78 -25.89
N GLU A 465 1.44 15.06 -27.00
CA GLU A 465 0.64 15.20 -28.22
C GLU A 465 -0.12 13.91 -28.51
N VAL A 466 -1.23 14.00 -29.24
CA VAL A 466 -1.96 12.82 -29.75
C VAL A 466 -1.10 12.14 -30.82
N LEU A 467 -0.59 10.94 -30.50
CA LEU A 467 0.25 10.13 -31.39
C LEU A 467 -0.60 9.29 -32.35
N ALA A 468 -1.71 8.72 -31.87
CA ALA A 468 -2.66 7.93 -32.65
C ALA A 468 -4.05 7.90 -32.00
N THR A 469 -5.05 7.50 -32.78
CA THR A 469 -6.37 7.09 -32.28
C THR A 469 -6.56 5.61 -32.56
N LEU A 470 -6.84 4.82 -31.52
CA LEU A 470 -7.02 3.37 -31.60
C LEU A 470 -8.51 3.00 -31.60
N ASP A 471 -8.92 2.13 -32.52
CA ASP A 471 -10.29 1.59 -32.62
C ASP A 471 -10.42 0.34 -31.73
N VAL A 472 -10.70 0.55 -30.44
CA VAL A 472 -10.79 -0.53 -29.45
C VAL A 472 -12.00 -1.44 -29.67
N ALA A 473 -13.07 -0.94 -30.31
CA ALA A 473 -14.20 -1.76 -30.72
C ALA A 473 -13.76 -2.86 -31.69
N LYS A 474 -12.96 -2.51 -32.71
CA LYS A 474 -12.39 -3.49 -33.63
C LYS A 474 -11.37 -4.43 -32.98
N LEU A 475 -10.60 -3.96 -31.99
CA LEU A 475 -9.71 -4.84 -31.23
C LEU A 475 -10.52 -5.89 -30.44
N SER A 476 -11.62 -5.47 -29.81
CA SER A 476 -12.46 -6.34 -28.98
C SER A 476 -13.05 -7.53 -29.76
N GLU A 477 -13.24 -7.42 -31.07
CA GLU A 477 -13.72 -8.52 -31.93
C GLU A 477 -12.76 -9.72 -31.99
N GLN A 478 -11.51 -9.54 -31.53
CA GLN A 478 -10.49 -10.60 -31.49
C GLN A 478 -10.41 -11.30 -30.12
N MET A 479 -11.23 -10.90 -29.16
CA MET A 479 -11.27 -11.41 -27.79
C MET A 479 -12.62 -12.08 -27.49
N ASP A 480 -12.62 -13.06 -26.59
CA ASP A 480 -13.85 -13.70 -26.11
C ASP A 480 -14.25 -13.11 -24.76
N PHE A 481 -15.32 -12.31 -24.76
CA PHE A 481 -15.95 -11.72 -23.58
C PHE A 481 -17.12 -12.55 -23.05
N SER A 482 -17.53 -13.62 -23.76
CA SER A 482 -18.64 -14.47 -23.33
C SER A 482 -18.25 -15.48 -22.25
N LYS A 483 -16.95 -15.62 -21.98
CA LYS A 483 -16.41 -16.54 -20.99
C LYS A 483 -15.21 -15.92 -20.27
N MET A 484 -15.41 -15.59 -19.00
CA MET A 484 -14.34 -15.18 -18.10
C MET A 484 -13.55 -16.38 -17.59
N THR A 485 -12.25 -16.17 -17.36
CA THR A 485 -11.33 -17.15 -16.78
C THR A 485 -10.69 -16.56 -15.52
N LYS A 486 -9.86 -17.35 -14.83
CA LYS A 486 -9.05 -16.87 -13.69
C LYS A 486 -7.83 -16.02 -14.11
N ASP A 487 -7.64 -15.78 -15.40
CA ASP A 487 -6.53 -14.95 -15.92
C ASP A 487 -6.89 -13.45 -15.82
N SER A 488 -6.28 -12.79 -14.83
CA SER A 488 -6.39 -11.35 -14.59
C SER A 488 -5.93 -10.46 -15.73
N HIS A 489 -5.35 -11.00 -16.79
CA HIS A 489 -4.91 -10.26 -17.98
C HIS A 489 -5.61 -10.71 -19.28
N GLN A 490 -6.69 -11.51 -19.19
CA GLN A 490 -7.39 -12.09 -20.34
C GLN A 490 -7.73 -11.09 -21.46
N HIS A 491 -8.20 -9.89 -21.12
CA HIS A 491 -8.61 -8.84 -22.08
C HIS A 491 -7.64 -7.66 -22.16
N SER A 492 -6.37 -7.88 -21.81
CA SER A 492 -5.34 -6.85 -21.86
C SER A 492 -4.86 -6.55 -23.29
N VAL A 493 -4.45 -5.30 -23.53
CA VAL A 493 -3.76 -4.85 -24.75
C VAL A 493 -2.52 -4.07 -24.33
N THR A 494 -1.36 -4.42 -24.89
CA THR A 494 -0.13 -3.67 -24.66
C THR A 494 0.17 -2.77 -25.84
N ILE A 495 0.42 -1.49 -25.54
CA ILE A 495 0.85 -0.45 -26.46
C ILE A 495 2.35 -0.23 -26.26
N ARG A 496 3.08 -0.02 -27.36
CA ARG A 496 4.53 0.22 -27.34
C ARG A 496 4.91 1.36 -28.27
N LEU A 497 5.67 2.33 -27.75
CA LEU A 497 6.28 3.41 -28.49
C LEU A 497 7.79 3.16 -28.59
N ARG A 498 8.34 3.19 -29.81
CA ARG A 498 9.79 3.11 -30.05
C ARG A 498 10.26 4.34 -30.82
N VAL A 499 11.36 4.93 -30.36
CA VAL A 499 11.96 6.12 -30.93
C VAL A 499 13.40 5.81 -31.29
N THR A 500 13.80 6.04 -32.54
CA THR A 500 15.13 5.70 -33.05
C THR A 500 15.85 6.95 -33.54
N ALA A 501 17.10 7.13 -33.14
CA ALA A 501 17.96 8.22 -33.58
C ALA A 501 19.38 7.74 -33.88
N ASP A 502 20.00 8.27 -34.92
CA ASP A 502 21.41 8.02 -35.25
C ASP A 502 22.30 9.09 -34.62
N HIS A 503 23.31 8.69 -33.86
CA HIS A 503 24.23 9.62 -33.20
C HIS A 503 25.62 9.03 -33.03
N ASN A 504 26.65 9.82 -33.35
CA ASN A 504 28.06 9.42 -33.28
C ASN A 504 28.39 8.05 -33.91
N GLY A 505 27.63 7.65 -34.94
CA GLY A 505 27.80 6.37 -35.64
C GLY A 505 27.12 5.17 -34.98
N ALA A 506 26.34 5.38 -33.92
CA ALA A 506 25.46 4.40 -33.31
C ALA A 506 23.99 4.70 -33.64
N SER A 507 23.18 3.66 -33.82
CA SER A 507 21.72 3.75 -33.89
C SER A 507 21.18 3.47 -32.50
N LEU A 508 20.60 4.48 -31.86
CA LEU A 508 20.10 4.43 -30.49
C LEU A 508 18.57 4.35 -30.53
N GLN A 509 17.98 3.58 -29.61
CA GLN A 509 16.53 3.37 -29.53
C GLN A 509 16.04 3.60 -28.11
N GLY A 510 15.03 4.45 -27.95
CA GLY A 510 14.19 4.52 -26.75
C GLY A 510 12.93 3.70 -26.92
N GLU A 511 12.41 3.14 -25.83
CA GLU A 511 11.18 2.37 -25.79
C GLU A 511 10.36 2.71 -24.55
N PHE A 512 9.05 2.82 -24.72
CA PHE A 512 8.07 2.83 -23.63
C PHE A 512 6.94 1.88 -23.96
N ARG A 513 6.42 1.18 -22.96
CA ARG A 513 5.27 0.28 -23.08
C ARG A 513 4.22 0.61 -22.03
N LYS A 514 2.95 0.34 -22.34
CA LYS A 514 1.82 0.54 -21.42
C LYS A 514 0.73 -0.48 -21.71
N THR A 515 0.15 -1.08 -20.68
CA THR A 515 -0.94 -2.05 -20.81
C THR A 515 -2.27 -1.38 -20.45
N ILE A 516 -3.33 -1.67 -21.20
CA ILE A 516 -4.73 -1.30 -20.88
C ILE A 516 -5.60 -2.55 -20.81
N LEU A 517 -6.78 -2.40 -20.21
CA LEU A 517 -7.79 -3.46 -20.14
C LEU A 517 -9.01 -3.07 -20.96
N LEU A 518 -9.50 -3.96 -21.82
CA LEU A 518 -10.78 -3.76 -22.51
C LEU A 518 -11.90 -4.41 -21.70
N ILE A 519 -12.99 -3.69 -21.49
CA ILE A 519 -14.22 -4.18 -20.85
C ILE A 519 -15.34 -4.12 -21.88
N LYS A 520 -16.14 -5.19 -21.94
CA LYS A 520 -17.33 -5.27 -22.78
C LYS A 520 -18.44 -6.00 -22.03
N ASP A 521 -19.26 -5.22 -21.35
CA ASP A 521 -20.32 -5.71 -20.46
C ASP A 521 -21.59 -4.89 -20.69
N GLU A 522 -22.67 -5.54 -21.11
CA GLU A 522 -23.96 -4.88 -21.36
C GLU A 522 -24.72 -4.54 -20.07
N THR A 523 -24.30 -5.08 -18.92
CA THR A 523 -24.87 -4.79 -17.60
C THR A 523 -24.27 -3.56 -16.92
N LEU A 524 -23.16 -3.04 -17.45
CA LEU A 524 -22.50 -1.84 -16.93
C LEU A 524 -23.41 -0.61 -17.12
N MET A 525 -23.65 0.12 -16.04
CA MET A 525 -24.55 1.28 -16.06
C MET A 525 -23.98 2.46 -16.86
N PRO A 526 -24.82 3.28 -17.52
CA PRO A 526 -24.39 4.52 -18.14
C PRO A 526 -23.67 5.45 -17.14
N GLY A 527 -22.55 6.04 -17.56
CA GLY A 527 -21.72 6.89 -16.69
C GLY A 527 -20.59 6.14 -15.98
N PHE A 528 -20.59 4.80 -16.04
CA PHE A 528 -19.54 3.95 -15.47
C PHE A 528 -18.73 3.22 -16.57
N PRO A 529 -17.45 2.85 -16.30
CA PRO A 529 -16.70 3.21 -15.10
C PRO A 529 -16.36 4.70 -15.04
N ARG A 530 -16.30 5.24 -13.82
CA ARG A 530 -15.96 6.64 -13.53
C ARG A 530 -14.57 6.72 -12.91
N ASP A 531 -13.69 7.54 -13.50
CA ASP A 531 -12.37 7.88 -12.95
C ASP A 531 -12.53 9.02 -11.92
N LEU A 532 -12.24 8.75 -10.65
CA LEU A 532 -12.20 9.75 -9.58
C LEU A 532 -10.80 10.38 -9.40
N GLY A 533 -9.80 9.95 -10.18
CA GLY A 533 -8.46 10.55 -10.21
C GLY A 533 -7.53 10.16 -9.06
N THR A 534 -8.04 9.47 -8.04
CA THR A 534 -7.31 9.06 -6.82
C THR A 534 -7.70 7.65 -6.40
N SER A 535 -6.93 6.99 -5.53
CA SER A 535 -7.32 5.67 -5.01
C SER A 535 -8.60 5.72 -4.18
N LEU A 536 -9.29 4.58 -4.14
CA LEU A 536 -10.55 4.41 -3.45
C LEU A 536 -10.47 3.22 -2.49
N GLU A 537 -10.23 3.53 -1.22
CA GLU A 537 -10.12 2.60 -0.10
C GLU A 537 -11.46 2.47 0.66
N SER A 538 -12.17 3.59 0.86
CA SER A 538 -13.48 3.64 1.52
C SER A 538 -14.51 2.86 0.70
N SER A 539 -15.08 1.81 1.28
CA SER A 539 -16.16 1.07 0.62
C SER A 539 -17.39 1.96 0.42
N PRO A 540 -18.20 1.73 -0.63
CA PRO A 540 -19.31 2.62 -0.96
C PRO A 540 -20.49 2.36 -0.02
N LYS A 541 -21.31 3.39 0.21
CA LYS A 541 -22.67 3.24 0.75
C LYS A 541 -23.67 3.59 -0.33
N ILE A 542 -24.79 2.88 -0.38
CA ILE A 542 -25.88 3.18 -1.29
C ILE A 542 -27.10 3.55 -0.45
N ILE A 543 -27.61 4.77 -0.63
CA ILE A 543 -28.69 5.33 0.17
C ILE A 543 -29.39 6.45 -0.59
N ASP A 544 -30.73 6.54 -0.48
CA ASP A 544 -31.50 7.71 -0.92
C ASP A 544 -31.16 8.91 -0.01
N LEU A 545 -30.15 9.69 -0.41
CA LEU A 545 -29.64 10.81 0.38
C LEU A 545 -30.57 12.02 0.27
N ASN A 546 -31.19 12.19 -0.89
CA ASN A 546 -31.92 13.40 -1.23
C ASN A 546 -33.47 13.27 -1.07
N GLY A 547 -33.96 12.05 -0.85
CA GLY A 547 -35.37 11.72 -0.62
C GLY A 547 -36.22 11.63 -1.89
N ASP A 548 -35.62 11.45 -3.08
CA ASP A 548 -36.32 11.33 -4.36
C ASP A 548 -36.70 9.89 -4.74
N GLY A 549 -36.25 8.92 -3.95
CA GLY A 549 -36.48 7.49 -4.11
C GLY A 549 -35.52 6.76 -5.03
N ALA A 550 -34.57 7.44 -5.66
CA ALA A 550 -33.38 6.82 -6.24
C ALA A 550 -32.23 6.89 -5.23
N GLU A 551 -31.38 5.87 -5.19
CA GLU A 551 -30.28 5.84 -4.22
C GLU A 551 -28.99 6.46 -4.82
N GLU A 552 -28.24 7.19 -3.99
CA GLU A 552 -26.91 7.72 -4.31
C GLU A 552 -25.79 6.81 -3.79
N ILE A 553 -24.69 6.76 -4.53
CA ILE A 553 -23.43 6.14 -4.11
C ILE A 553 -22.62 7.16 -3.32
N ILE A 554 -22.45 6.93 -2.03
CA ILE A 554 -21.61 7.74 -1.14
C ILE A 554 -20.25 7.06 -1.02
N VAL A 555 -19.18 7.79 -1.34
CA VAL A 555 -17.80 7.27 -1.26
C VAL A 555 -16.84 8.36 -0.83
N ALA A 556 -15.88 8.02 0.02
CA ALA A 556 -14.74 8.86 0.32
C ALA A 556 -13.54 8.47 -0.54
N SER A 557 -12.85 9.47 -1.08
CA SER A 557 -11.63 9.29 -1.85
C SER A 557 -10.41 9.55 -0.96
N SER A 558 -9.29 8.88 -1.23
CA SER A 558 -8.10 9.01 -0.38
C SER A 558 -7.49 10.41 -0.34
N ASP A 559 -7.78 11.26 -1.32
CA ASP A 559 -7.33 12.65 -1.39
C ASP A 559 -8.30 13.64 -0.71
N GLY A 560 -9.17 13.14 0.16
CA GLY A 560 -9.98 13.95 1.07
C GLY A 560 -11.21 14.57 0.42
N TYR A 561 -11.75 13.96 -0.65
CA TYR A 561 -13.08 14.30 -1.15
C TYR A 561 -14.09 13.26 -0.71
N ILE A 562 -15.30 13.70 -0.39
CA ILE A 562 -16.46 12.84 -0.17
C ILE A 562 -17.43 13.12 -1.30
N HIS A 563 -17.85 12.07 -1.99
CA HIS A 563 -18.70 12.11 -3.17
C HIS A 563 -20.09 11.56 -2.83
N ALA A 564 -21.10 12.10 -3.49
CA ALA A 564 -22.43 11.52 -3.57
C ALA A 564 -22.80 11.44 -5.06
N ILE A 565 -22.77 10.24 -5.63
CA ILE A 565 -22.84 10.01 -7.07
C ILE A 565 -24.19 9.37 -7.41
N GLN A 566 -24.89 9.95 -8.36
CA GLN A 566 -26.18 9.49 -8.87
C GLN A 566 -26.00 8.31 -9.84
N GLN A 567 -27.10 7.62 -10.16
CA GLN A 567 -27.17 6.49 -11.10
C GLN A 567 -26.59 6.76 -12.50
N ASP A 568 -26.55 8.01 -12.97
CA ASP A 568 -25.99 8.39 -14.27
C ASP A 568 -24.48 8.75 -14.20
N GLY A 569 -23.89 8.55 -13.02
CA GLY A 569 -22.51 8.86 -12.70
C GLY A 569 -22.26 10.34 -12.41
N THR A 570 -23.25 11.23 -12.38
CA THR A 570 -23.06 12.64 -12.00
C THR A 570 -23.10 12.85 -10.48
N GLU A 571 -22.52 13.95 -9.98
CA GLU A 571 -22.57 14.27 -8.54
C GLU A 571 -23.95 14.83 -8.16
N ALA A 572 -24.43 14.53 -6.97
CA ALA A 572 -25.61 15.12 -6.37
C ALA A 572 -25.38 16.62 -6.07
N GLU A 573 -26.46 17.39 -5.91
CA GLU A 573 -26.36 18.82 -5.59
C GLU A 573 -25.64 19.04 -4.24
N GLY A 574 -24.61 19.89 -4.23
CA GLY A 574 -23.77 20.15 -3.05
C GLY A 574 -22.50 19.29 -2.96
N TRP A 575 -22.36 18.29 -3.84
CA TRP A 575 -21.26 17.33 -3.85
C TRP A 575 -20.32 17.50 -5.06
N PRO A 576 -19.05 17.05 -4.98
CA PRO A 576 -18.39 16.51 -3.78
C PRO A 576 -18.03 17.60 -2.78
N VAL A 577 -17.84 17.21 -1.52
CA VAL A 577 -17.26 18.06 -0.47
C VAL A 577 -15.81 17.71 -0.26
N ALA A 578 -15.02 18.65 0.25
CA ALA A 578 -13.60 18.47 0.49
C ALA A 578 -13.26 18.65 1.97
N LEU A 579 -12.37 17.80 2.48
CA LEU A 579 -11.75 17.95 3.78
C LEU A 579 -10.75 19.11 3.78
N GLN A 580 -10.26 19.45 4.97
CA GLN A 580 -9.27 20.51 5.17
C GLN A 580 -7.91 20.13 4.58
N LEU A 581 -7.07 21.14 4.32
CA LEU A 581 -5.66 20.92 4.02
C LEU A 581 -4.94 20.39 5.25
N ARG A 582 -3.94 19.53 5.03
CA ARG A 582 -3.06 19.06 6.11
C ARG A 582 -2.44 20.25 6.84
N GLN A 583 -2.17 20.09 8.13
CA GLN A 583 -1.81 21.19 9.01
C GLN A 583 -0.54 21.93 8.54
N GLU A 584 0.46 21.17 8.11
CA GLU A 584 1.72 21.64 7.55
C GLU A 584 1.56 22.34 6.20
N MET A 585 0.46 22.06 5.47
CA MET A 585 0.12 22.62 4.17
C MET A 585 -0.74 23.88 4.26
N ASN A 586 -1.12 24.29 5.47
CA ASN A 586 -1.96 25.47 5.68
C ASN A 586 -1.23 26.75 5.19
N PRO A 587 -1.80 27.56 4.28
CA PRO A 587 -1.16 28.78 3.77
C PRO A 587 -0.85 29.86 4.82
N ASP A 588 -1.42 29.77 6.01
CA ASP A 588 -1.12 30.63 7.15
C ASP A 588 0.09 30.15 7.97
N ALA A 589 0.54 28.91 7.77
CA ALA A 589 1.86 28.47 8.21
C ALA A 589 2.91 29.24 7.39
N SER A 590 3.80 29.96 8.07
CA SER A 590 4.61 31.02 7.46
C SER A 590 5.58 30.57 6.35
N ASN A 591 5.81 29.26 6.20
CA ASN A 591 6.96 28.70 5.50
C ASN A 591 6.54 28.03 4.17
N ILE A 592 5.32 27.48 4.09
CA ILE A 592 4.85 26.70 2.93
C ILE A 592 4.90 27.48 1.61
N ARG A 593 4.74 28.82 1.68
CA ARG A 593 4.81 29.71 0.51
C ARG A 593 6.25 29.93 0.00
N GLY A 594 7.26 29.54 0.77
CA GLY A 594 8.68 29.56 0.37
C GLY A 594 9.03 28.42 -0.60
N ILE A 595 8.37 27.27 -0.43
CA ILE A 595 8.60 26.03 -1.19
C ILE A 595 8.44 26.27 -2.68
N CYS A 596 9.41 25.83 -3.46
CA CYS A 596 9.44 26.09 -4.89
C CYS A 596 8.31 25.38 -5.63
N ALA A 597 7.92 24.18 -5.21
CA ALA A 597 6.80 23.44 -5.80
C ALA A 597 5.47 24.23 -5.81
N PHE A 598 5.16 25.00 -4.76
CA PHE A 598 3.87 25.69 -4.61
C PHE A 598 3.84 27.12 -5.17
N ARG A 599 4.95 27.61 -5.70
CA ARG A 599 5.07 29.01 -6.16
C ARG A 599 4.87 29.15 -7.66
N ASP A 600 3.92 29.98 -8.07
CA ASP A 600 3.80 30.41 -9.48
C ASP A 600 5.01 31.26 -9.90
N ASN A 601 5.45 32.19 -9.04
CA ASN A 601 6.66 32.98 -9.27
C ASN A 601 7.91 32.18 -8.84
N LYS A 602 8.59 31.62 -9.83
CA LYS A 602 9.85 30.87 -9.68
C LYS A 602 11.10 31.74 -9.43
N GLU A 603 10.96 33.01 -9.04
CA GLU A 603 12.10 33.86 -8.71
C GLU A 603 12.93 33.27 -7.53
N GLY A 604 14.19 32.92 -7.78
CA GLY A 604 15.04 32.26 -6.79
C GLY A 604 14.89 30.74 -6.73
N CYS A 605 13.94 30.16 -7.49
CA CYS A 605 13.82 28.71 -7.66
C CYS A 605 14.62 28.25 -8.88
N ASN A 606 15.25 27.07 -8.77
CA ASN A 606 15.88 26.40 -9.90
C ASN A 606 14.94 25.38 -10.57
N GLN A 607 13.80 25.12 -9.93
CA GLN A 607 12.83 24.10 -10.31
C GLN A 607 11.74 24.64 -11.25
N GLN A 608 11.22 23.74 -12.08
CA GLN A 608 10.15 23.96 -13.05
C GLN A 608 8.84 23.31 -12.60
N GLY A 609 7.71 23.75 -13.16
CA GLY A 609 6.39 23.20 -12.83
C GLY A 609 5.89 23.64 -11.45
N THR A 610 4.61 23.38 -11.17
CA THR A 610 3.98 23.70 -9.88
C THR A 610 3.12 22.53 -9.43
N VAL A 611 3.09 22.27 -8.13
CA VAL A 611 2.12 21.38 -7.51
C VAL A 611 0.99 22.25 -6.95
N ASN A 612 -0.26 21.84 -7.19
CA ASN A 612 -1.41 22.54 -6.63
C ASN A 612 -1.53 22.21 -5.13
N LEU A 613 -1.35 23.22 -4.27
CA LEU A 613 -1.44 23.07 -2.82
C LEU A 613 -2.80 22.52 -2.37
N GLU A 614 -3.88 22.81 -3.12
CA GLU A 614 -5.23 22.34 -2.78
C GLU A 614 -5.40 20.82 -2.84
N LEU A 615 -4.43 20.08 -3.40
CA LEU A 615 -4.43 18.61 -3.43
C LEU A 615 -3.99 17.99 -2.09
N ALA A 616 -3.25 18.72 -1.26
CA ALA A 616 -2.70 18.21 -0.01
C ALA A 616 -3.73 18.28 1.14
N LYS A 617 -4.86 17.60 0.93
CA LYS A 617 -5.96 17.48 1.90
C LYS A 617 -5.73 16.33 2.87
N HIS A 618 -6.54 16.28 3.91
CA HIS A 618 -6.54 15.16 4.83
C HIS A 618 -6.87 13.85 4.09
N THR A 619 -6.16 12.79 4.44
CA THR A 619 -6.37 11.46 3.85
C THR A 619 -7.60 10.77 4.46
N VAL A 620 -8.39 10.05 3.66
CA VAL A 620 -9.43 9.13 4.15
C VAL A 620 -9.11 7.69 3.76
N MET A 621 -9.19 6.78 4.73
CA MET A 621 -8.98 5.33 4.54
C MET A 621 -10.24 4.52 4.84
N GLY A 622 -10.86 4.77 5.99
CA GLY A 622 -12.04 4.03 6.44
C GLY A 622 -13.29 4.36 5.62
N SER A 623 -14.16 3.36 5.45
CA SER A 623 -15.48 3.52 4.84
C SER A 623 -16.31 4.56 5.58
N VAL A 624 -17.04 5.42 4.87
CA VAL A 624 -17.98 6.35 5.51
C VAL A 624 -19.08 5.61 6.28
N ALA A 625 -19.66 6.25 7.29
CA ALA A 625 -20.92 5.84 7.89
C ALA A 625 -22.02 6.86 7.56
N VAL A 626 -23.24 6.40 7.33
CA VAL A 626 -24.38 7.25 7.01
C VAL A 626 -25.54 6.91 7.90
N GLY A 627 -26.11 7.89 8.60
CA GLY A 627 -27.24 7.67 9.51
C GLY A 627 -27.91 8.96 9.98
N ALA A 628 -29.11 8.81 10.53
CA ALA A 628 -29.87 9.89 11.15
C ALA A 628 -29.40 10.10 12.61
N LEU A 629 -28.39 10.95 12.81
CA LEU A 629 -27.73 11.09 14.11
C LEU A 629 -28.64 11.60 15.24
N THR A 630 -29.74 12.29 14.93
CA THR A 630 -30.70 12.79 15.94
C THR A 630 -32.00 11.97 15.99
N GLY A 631 -31.98 10.77 15.41
CA GLY A 631 -33.16 9.92 15.22
C GLY A 631 -34.20 10.43 14.20
N ASP A 632 -34.00 11.61 13.59
CA ASP A 632 -34.86 12.11 12.51
C ASP A 632 -34.39 11.56 11.16
N SER A 633 -35.12 10.56 10.65
CA SER A 633 -34.82 9.91 9.39
C SER A 633 -34.88 10.80 8.15
N SER A 634 -35.38 12.04 8.27
CA SER A 634 -35.36 13.03 7.19
C SER A 634 -34.11 13.92 7.19
N ASP A 635 -33.23 13.71 8.16
CA ASP A 635 -32.00 14.47 8.39
C ASP A 635 -30.79 13.52 8.46
N LEU A 636 -30.35 13.03 7.30
CA LEU A 636 -29.21 12.13 7.19
C LEU A 636 -27.88 12.88 7.37
N SER A 637 -26.91 12.16 7.92
CA SER A 637 -25.54 12.64 8.07
C SER A 637 -24.55 11.65 7.50
N ILE A 638 -23.49 12.17 6.86
CA ILE A 638 -22.34 11.40 6.41
C ILE A 638 -21.19 11.67 7.37
N VAL A 639 -20.66 10.60 7.97
CA VAL A 639 -19.55 10.64 8.92
C VAL A 639 -18.31 10.01 8.29
N THR A 640 -17.17 10.70 8.42
CA THR A 640 -15.87 10.20 7.93
C THR A 640 -14.75 10.55 8.91
N LEU A 641 -13.70 9.72 8.91
CA LEU A 641 -12.52 9.87 9.75
C LEU A 641 -11.29 10.03 8.87
N SER A 642 -10.37 10.91 9.25
CA SER A 642 -9.15 11.17 8.49
C SER A 642 -7.89 10.61 9.15
N TRP A 643 -6.91 10.25 8.33
CA TRP A 643 -5.57 9.88 8.77
C TRP A 643 -4.95 10.98 9.65
N ASP A 644 -5.24 12.25 9.35
CA ASP A 644 -4.68 13.42 10.05
C ASP A 644 -5.32 13.75 11.42
N GLY A 645 -6.15 12.86 11.98
CA GLY A 645 -6.69 13.04 13.32
C GLY A 645 -8.13 13.52 13.43
N PHE A 646 -8.83 13.76 12.32
CA PHE A 646 -10.10 14.48 12.35
C PHE A 646 -11.31 13.59 12.05
N ALA A 647 -12.41 13.85 12.76
CA ALA A 647 -13.72 13.31 12.49
C ALA A 647 -14.62 14.43 11.91
N TYR A 648 -15.31 14.14 10.82
CA TYR A 648 -16.18 15.08 10.11
C TYR A 648 -17.60 14.54 10.02
N VAL A 649 -18.58 15.45 10.12
CA VAL A 649 -20.00 15.15 9.91
C VAL A 649 -20.59 16.17 8.94
N PHE A 650 -21.03 15.70 7.79
CA PHE A 650 -21.73 16.48 6.78
C PHE A 650 -23.22 16.14 6.80
N ASP A 651 -24.07 17.12 6.54
CA ASP A 651 -25.49 16.86 6.25
C ASP A 651 -25.69 16.34 4.82
N GLN A 652 -26.94 15.98 4.50
CA GLN A 652 -27.32 15.42 3.20
C GLN A 652 -27.07 16.34 1.98
N ILE A 653 -26.85 17.64 2.19
CA ILE A 653 -26.52 18.61 1.12
C ILE A 653 -25.04 19.02 1.13
N GLY A 654 -24.20 18.29 1.87
CA GLY A 654 -22.76 18.50 1.92
C GLY A 654 -22.31 19.67 2.81
N GLN A 655 -23.15 20.17 3.73
CA GLN A 655 -22.73 21.17 4.71
C GLN A 655 -22.17 20.51 5.96
N LEU A 656 -21.01 20.99 6.41
CA LEU A 656 -20.41 20.58 7.68
C LEU A 656 -21.34 20.99 8.83
N ARG A 657 -21.71 20.03 9.69
CA ARG A 657 -22.62 20.29 10.82
C ARG A 657 -21.98 21.16 11.89
N GLU A 658 -22.82 21.90 12.62
CA GLU A 658 -22.37 22.66 13.80
C GLU A 658 -21.78 21.69 14.82
N GLY A 659 -20.66 22.08 15.44
CA GLY A 659 -19.90 21.21 16.34
C GLY A 659 -18.82 20.36 15.66
N TRP A 660 -18.73 20.35 14.32
CA TRP A 660 -17.74 19.55 13.58
C TRP A 660 -16.76 20.43 12.77
N PRO A 661 -15.53 19.95 12.48
CA PRO A 661 -14.96 18.66 12.86
C PRO A 661 -14.50 18.58 14.33
N GLN A 662 -14.31 17.34 14.80
CA GLN A 662 -13.59 17.01 16.05
C GLN A 662 -12.21 16.41 15.73
N ARG A 663 -11.28 16.39 16.69
CA ARG A 663 -9.94 15.80 16.51
C ARG A 663 -9.52 14.94 17.70
N THR A 664 -8.69 13.94 17.45
CA THR A 664 -7.87 13.28 18.49
C THR A 664 -6.95 14.28 19.21
N ASP A 665 -6.39 13.89 20.35
CA ASP A 665 -5.37 14.68 21.06
C ASP A 665 -3.97 14.34 20.51
N PRO A 666 -3.29 15.25 19.78
CA PRO A 666 -1.97 14.96 19.18
C PRO A 666 -0.89 14.59 20.20
N GLU A 667 -1.03 15.02 21.46
CA GLU A 667 -0.08 14.67 22.53
C GLU A 667 -0.08 13.17 22.84
N ASN A 668 -1.15 12.43 22.50
CA ASN A 668 -1.22 10.99 22.73
C ASN A 668 -0.28 10.18 21.81
N SER A 669 0.11 10.75 20.66
CA SER A 669 0.95 10.12 19.62
C SER A 669 2.27 10.87 19.36
N ALA A 670 2.55 11.95 20.10
CA ALA A 670 3.71 12.84 19.89
C ALA A 670 5.10 12.22 20.16
N TYR A 671 5.21 10.90 20.32
CA TYR A 671 6.49 10.21 20.44
C TYR A 671 6.46 8.81 19.81
N THR A 672 7.54 8.46 19.13
CA THR A 672 7.81 7.12 18.60
C THR A 672 9.07 6.52 19.21
N SER A 673 9.04 5.22 19.46
CA SER A 673 10.17 4.45 19.99
C SER A 673 10.05 2.97 19.65
N GLU A 674 11.05 2.16 19.97
CA GLU A 674 10.99 0.69 19.83
C GLU A 674 9.75 0.08 20.52
N ASP A 675 9.30 0.64 21.65
CA ASP A 675 8.18 0.14 22.47
C ASP A 675 6.86 0.89 22.24
N ALA A 676 6.87 1.94 21.40
CA ALA A 676 5.70 2.76 21.10
C ALA A 676 5.66 3.13 19.62
N THR A 677 4.82 2.42 18.87
CA THR A 677 4.59 2.66 17.44
C THR A 677 3.15 3.14 17.26
N LEU A 678 2.98 4.46 17.16
CA LEU A 678 1.70 5.18 17.11
C LEU A 678 1.72 6.15 15.94
N ASP A 679 0.54 6.49 15.43
CA ASP A 679 0.33 7.60 14.48
C ASP A 679 -0.80 8.49 15.00
N GLU A 680 -0.93 9.68 14.41
CA GLU A 680 -2.14 10.47 14.56
C GLU A 680 -3.33 9.81 13.83
N GLY A 681 -4.55 10.12 14.29
CA GLY A 681 -5.78 9.85 13.55
C GLY A 681 -6.17 8.41 13.28
N PHE A 682 -6.79 8.18 12.12
CA PHE A 682 -7.69 7.04 11.93
C PHE A 682 -7.40 6.29 10.63
N PHE A 683 -7.12 4.98 10.76
CA PHE A 683 -7.26 4.00 9.67
C PHE A 683 -8.68 3.43 9.64
N ALA A 684 -9.27 3.22 10.83
CA ALA A 684 -10.60 2.66 11.03
C ALA A 684 -11.71 3.55 10.45
N ALA A 685 -12.84 2.93 10.11
CA ALA A 685 -14.08 3.63 9.78
C ALA A 685 -14.82 4.10 11.06
N PRO A 686 -15.64 5.17 10.97
CA PRO A 686 -16.57 5.50 12.04
C PRO A 686 -17.69 4.46 12.12
N VAL A 687 -18.18 4.23 13.34
CA VAL A 687 -19.35 3.38 13.61
C VAL A 687 -20.43 4.23 14.29
N LEU A 688 -21.68 4.07 13.86
CA LEU A 688 -22.84 4.78 14.42
C LEU A 688 -23.71 3.84 15.26
N TYR A 689 -23.92 4.18 16.53
CA TYR A 689 -24.72 3.36 17.44
C TYR A 689 -25.29 4.23 18.58
N ASP A 690 -26.53 3.97 19.01
CA ASP A 690 -27.13 4.61 20.20
C ASP A 690 -26.57 3.92 21.46
N LEU A 691 -25.50 4.49 22.02
CA LEU A 691 -24.67 3.83 23.03
C LEU A 691 -25.20 4.07 24.46
N ASP A 692 -25.98 5.13 24.68
CA ASP A 692 -26.65 5.39 25.96
C ASP A 692 -28.18 5.26 25.94
N ASN A 693 -28.75 4.79 24.84
CA ASN A 693 -30.18 4.54 24.64
C ASN A 693 -31.04 5.81 24.78
N ASP A 694 -30.54 6.96 24.34
CA ASP A 694 -31.27 8.23 24.36
C ASP A 694 -32.05 8.51 23.07
N GLY A 695 -31.83 7.71 22.03
CA GLY A 695 -32.48 7.77 20.72
C GLY A 695 -31.70 8.53 19.65
N ASP A 696 -30.58 9.17 20.02
CA ASP A 696 -29.60 9.74 19.11
C ASP A 696 -28.47 8.72 18.86
N LEU A 697 -27.74 8.86 17.75
CA LEU A 697 -26.60 7.97 17.46
C LEU A 697 -25.29 8.66 17.88
N GLU A 698 -24.47 7.94 18.65
CA GLU A 698 -23.08 8.31 18.89
C GLU A 698 -22.18 7.90 17.73
N ILE A 699 -21.07 8.63 17.60
CA ILE A 699 -20.00 8.33 16.65
C ILE A 699 -18.84 7.72 17.42
N ILE A 700 -18.56 6.45 17.13
CA ILE A 700 -17.45 5.68 17.71
C ILE A 700 -16.28 5.68 16.71
N ALA A 701 -15.08 6.03 17.19
CA ALA A 701 -13.88 6.13 16.37
C ALA A 701 -12.65 5.56 17.07
N ALA A 702 -12.04 4.52 16.50
CA ALA A 702 -10.83 3.90 17.01
C ALA A 702 -9.57 4.46 16.32
N ALA A 703 -8.62 4.97 17.10
CA ALA A 703 -7.51 5.78 16.61
C ALA A 703 -6.14 5.08 16.71
N MET A 704 -5.22 5.48 15.85
CA MET A 704 -3.83 5.01 15.80
C MET A 704 -2.98 5.53 16.98
N ASP A 705 -3.53 6.43 17.80
CA ASP A 705 -2.98 6.83 19.11
C ASP A 705 -3.32 5.83 20.24
N GLN A 706 -3.97 4.71 19.90
CA GLN A 706 -4.44 3.63 20.78
C GLN A 706 -5.70 3.96 21.61
N HIS A 707 -6.36 5.08 21.35
CA HIS A 707 -7.61 5.40 22.02
C HIS A 707 -8.83 5.07 21.17
N VAL A 708 -9.94 4.80 21.85
CA VAL A 708 -11.28 4.85 21.26
C VAL A 708 -11.96 6.12 21.76
N TYR A 709 -12.50 6.89 20.82
CA TYR A 709 -13.23 8.14 21.03
C TYR A 709 -14.72 7.89 20.76
N VAL A 710 -15.58 8.55 21.53
CA VAL A 710 -17.02 8.54 21.32
C VAL A 710 -17.55 9.96 21.48
N TRP A 711 -18.28 10.45 20.47
CA TRP A 711 -18.93 11.76 20.48
C TRP A 711 -20.42 11.63 20.27
N HIS A 712 -21.18 12.51 20.91
CA HIS A 712 -22.59 12.73 20.56
C HIS A 712 -22.71 13.42 19.20
N HIS A 713 -23.92 13.43 18.63
CA HIS A 713 -24.21 14.05 17.33
C HIS A 713 -23.81 15.53 17.23
N ASP A 714 -23.74 16.26 18.35
CA ASP A 714 -23.35 17.67 18.45
C ASP A 714 -21.83 17.90 18.56
N GLY A 715 -21.03 16.83 18.51
CA GLY A 715 -19.58 16.85 18.61
C GLY A 715 -19.05 16.93 20.04
N SER A 716 -19.91 16.95 21.06
CA SER A 716 -19.45 16.87 22.45
C SER A 716 -19.01 15.43 22.80
N PRO A 717 -17.92 15.25 23.56
CA PRO A 717 -17.46 13.92 23.94
C PRO A 717 -18.46 13.26 24.89
N MET A 718 -18.79 12.00 24.63
CA MET A 718 -19.63 11.20 25.50
C MET A 718 -18.92 10.96 26.84
N LYS A 719 -19.67 11.00 27.94
CA LYS A 719 -19.10 10.80 29.28
C LYS A 719 -18.47 9.40 29.39
N GLY A 720 -17.19 9.36 29.76
CA GLY A 720 -16.42 8.12 29.88
C GLY A 720 -15.41 7.92 28.75
N TRP A 721 -15.42 8.80 27.75
CA TRP A 721 -14.58 8.70 26.56
C TRP A 721 -13.68 9.94 26.42
N PRO A 722 -12.50 9.82 25.79
CA PRO A 722 -11.91 8.62 25.19
C PRO A 722 -11.35 7.62 26.22
N VAL A 723 -11.04 6.40 25.76
CA VAL A 723 -10.40 5.33 26.55
C VAL A 723 -9.16 4.82 25.83
N LEU A 724 -8.03 4.74 26.53
CA LEU A 724 -6.81 4.07 26.06
C LEU A 724 -7.02 2.55 26.09
N VAL A 725 -6.93 1.90 24.93
CA VAL A 725 -7.16 0.45 24.78
C VAL A 725 -5.82 -0.28 24.73
N ASN A 726 -5.28 -0.58 25.90
CA ASN A 726 -4.02 -1.29 26.07
C ASN A 726 -4.13 -2.47 27.05
N ASP A 727 -3.21 -3.42 26.94
CA ASP A 727 -3.14 -4.52 27.90
C ASP A 727 -2.72 -3.94 29.27
N PRO A 728 -3.54 -4.09 30.34
CA PRO A 728 -3.24 -3.52 31.65
C PRO A 728 -2.02 -4.13 32.33
N LEU A 729 -1.46 -5.23 31.79
CA LEU A 729 -0.27 -5.90 32.30
C LEU A 729 1.01 -5.52 31.56
N GLU A 730 0.91 -4.77 30.47
CA GLU A 730 2.01 -4.50 29.55
C GLU A 730 2.23 -2.99 29.37
N THR A 731 3.43 -2.62 28.90
CA THR A 731 3.81 -1.20 28.71
C THR A 731 3.93 -0.79 27.25
N GLN A 732 3.78 -1.74 26.32
CA GLN A 732 3.83 -1.47 24.89
C GLN A 732 2.68 -0.55 24.50
N ARG A 733 2.95 0.39 23.58
CA ARG A 733 1.93 1.20 22.93
C ARG A 733 1.89 0.85 21.44
N ALA A 734 0.69 0.63 20.90
CA ALA A 734 0.50 0.25 19.51
C ALA A 734 -0.82 0.78 18.96
N ARG A 735 -0.84 1.05 17.64
CA ARG A 735 -2.00 1.56 16.90
C ARG A 735 -3.26 0.69 17.07
N ILE A 736 -4.42 1.31 16.92
CA ILE A 736 -5.64 0.61 16.51
C ILE A 736 -5.92 0.98 15.06
N ILE A 737 -6.00 -0.04 14.18
CA ILE A 737 -6.34 0.15 12.77
C ILE A 737 -7.65 -0.51 12.37
N CYS A 738 -8.20 -1.39 13.23
CA CYS A 738 -9.46 -2.08 12.92
C CYS A 738 -10.67 -1.19 13.20
N THR A 739 -11.71 -1.34 12.39
CA THR A 739 -13.03 -0.75 12.66
C THR A 739 -13.73 -1.58 13.73
N PRO A 740 -14.20 -0.97 14.83
CA PRO A 740 -14.91 -1.70 15.88
C PRO A 740 -16.21 -2.35 15.38
N ALA A 741 -16.63 -3.41 16.06
CA ALA A 741 -17.98 -3.95 15.95
C ALA A 741 -18.79 -3.57 17.18
N VAL A 742 -20.08 -3.26 17.01
CA VAL A 742 -20.93 -2.76 18.09
C VAL A 742 -22.28 -3.46 18.10
N GLY A 743 -22.68 -3.93 19.28
CA GLY A 743 -23.95 -4.61 19.52
C GLY A 743 -24.10 -5.01 20.98
N ASP A 744 -25.33 -5.30 21.39
CA ASP A 744 -25.68 -5.82 22.73
C ASP A 744 -25.18 -7.26 22.87
N ALA A 745 -23.90 -7.39 23.21
CA ALA A 745 -23.17 -8.65 23.18
C ALA A 745 -23.48 -9.50 24.40
N ASP A 746 -23.78 -8.89 25.55
CA ASP A 746 -24.13 -9.59 26.79
C ASP A 746 -25.64 -9.71 27.06
N GLY A 747 -26.48 -9.04 26.26
CA GLY A 747 -27.94 -9.10 26.33
C GLY A 747 -28.53 -8.21 27.44
N ASP A 748 -27.80 -7.22 27.95
CA ASP A 748 -28.27 -6.30 28.98
C ASP A 748 -29.06 -5.10 28.43
N GLY A 749 -29.05 -4.91 27.11
CA GLY A 749 -29.75 -3.86 26.38
C GLY A 749 -28.90 -2.63 26.06
N PHE A 750 -27.60 -2.62 26.38
CA PHE A 750 -26.65 -1.60 25.94
C PHE A 750 -25.64 -2.21 24.95
N GLY A 751 -25.02 -1.38 24.10
CA GLY A 751 -24.07 -1.87 23.12
C GLY A 751 -22.64 -2.00 23.66
N GLU A 752 -22.00 -3.14 23.46
CA GLU A 752 -20.57 -3.32 23.68
C GLU A 752 -19.77 -3.05 22.40
N ILE A 753 -18.54 -2.57 22.56
CA ILE A 753 -17.63 -2.24 21.47
C ILE A 753 -16.50 -3.29 21.43
N ALA A 754 -16.48 -4.15 20.41
CA ALA A 754 -15.40 -5.11 20.18
C ALA A 754 -14.34 -4.54 19.23
N LEU A 755 -13.06 -4.77 19.53
CA LEU A 755 -11.95 -4.37 18.67
C LEU A 755 -10.66 -5.16 18.94
N GLY A 756 -9.74 -5.15 17.98
CA GLY A 756 -8.36 -5.61 18.11
C GLY A 756 -7.36 -4.45 18.12
N THR A 757 -6.16 -4.68 18.66
CA THR A 757 -5.05 -3.72 18.65
C THR A 757 -3.84 -4.28 17.89
N ASN A 758 -2.90 -3.42 17.48
CA ASN A 758 -1.60 -3.84 16.93
C ASN A 758 -0.58 -4.24 18.01
N GLU A 759 -1.03 -4.45 19.25
CA GLU A 759 -0.18 -4.96 20.32
C GLU A 759 0.27 -6.38 19.99
N ILE A 760 1.55 -6.64 20.23
CA ILE A 760 2.18 -7.92 19.97
C ILE A 760 3.02 -8.34 21.17
N PHE A 761 2.81 -9.58 21.59
CA PHE A 761 3.45 -10.17 22.75
C PHE A 761 4.05 -11.53 22.40
N GLY A 762 4.85 -12.05 23.34
CA GLY A 762 5.58 -13.27 23.11
C GLY A 762 6.14 -13.91 24.37
N SER A 763 6.08 -15.23 24.43
CA SER A 763 6.83 -16.02 25.42
C SER A 763 8.03 -16.71 24.75
N GLY A 764 9.19 -16.66 25.41
CA GLY A 764 10.39 -17.35 24.92
C GLY A 764 11.02 -16.76 23.64
N GLY A 765 10.67 -15.53 23.25
CA GLY A 765 11.28 -14.80 22.12
C GLY A 765 10.57 -14.93 20.77
N ALA A 766 9.35 -15.48 20.73
CA ALA A 766 8.49 -15.49 19.54
C ALA A 766 7.33 -14.49 19.73
N GLU A 767 7.11 -13.58 18.78
CA GLU A 767 5.95 -12.70 18.72
C GLU A 767 4.78 -13.45 18.08
N ASN A 768 3.92 -14.06 18.89
CA ASN A 768 2.83 -14.92 18.43
C ASN A 768 1.51 -14.73 19.19
N GLU A 769 1.47 -13.75 20.09
CA GLU A 769 0.30 -13.37 20.88
C GLU A 769 -0.12 -11.96 20.51
N ALA A 770 -1.41 -11.75 20.30
CA ALA A 770 -2.03 -10.44 20.10
C ALA A 770 -3.21 -10.27 21.07
N ARG A 771 -3.91 -9.15 21.01
CA ARG A 771 -5.02 -8.82 21.92
C ARG A 771 -6.31 -8.46 21.21
N GLY A 772 -7.39 -8.83 21.87
CA GLY A 772 -8.75 -8.44 21.56
C GLY A 772 -9.44 -7.86 22.79
N TYR A 773 -10.35 -6.91 22.58
CA TYR A 773 -11.03 -6.16 23.62
C TYR A 773 -12.54 -6.14 23.36
N LEU A 774 -13.31 -6.14 24.45
CA LEU A 774 -14.73 -5.86 24.47
C LEU A 774 -14.97 -4.80 25.54
N LEU A 775 -15.45 -3.63 25.11
CA LEU A 775 -15.62 -2.46 25.95
C LEU A 775 -17.10 -2.22 26.25
N LYS A 776 -17.39 -1.87 27.50
CA LYS A 776 -18.67 -1.39 28.00
C LYS A 776 -19.05 -0.07 27.35
N HIS A 777 -20.34 0.10 27.12
CA HIS A 777 -20.95 1.34 26.64
C HIS A 777 -20.56 2.59 27.48
N THR A 778 -20.30 2.41 28.79
CA THR A 778 -19.96 3.51 29.71
C THR A 778 -18.54 4.07 29.62
N GLY A 779 -17.62 3.41 28.91
CA GLY A 779 -16.21 3.80 28.88
C GLY A 779 -15.54 3.80 30.27
N SER A 780 -14.63 4.75 30.51
CA SER A 780 -13.89 4.89 31.77
C SER A 780 -13.89 6.31 32.33
N THR A 781 -13.96 6.45 33.66
CA THR A 781 -13.84 7.78 34.30
C THR A 781 -12.40 8.32 34.31
N ASN A 782 -11.42 7.48 33.99
CA ASN A 782 -10.03 7.84 33.76
C ASN A 782 -9.60 7.25 32.42
N LYS A 783 -9.32 8.10 31.43
CA LYS A 783 -8.98 7.66 30.07
C LYS A 783 -7.81 6.66 30.01
N ASP A 784 -6.88 6.73 30.96
CA ASP A 784 -5.70 5.85 31.04
C ASP A 784 -5.94 4.56 31.85
N ASP A 785 -7.15 4.34 32.37
CA ASP A 785 -7.53 3.15 33.15
C ASP A 785 -8.64 2.36 32.42
N ILE A 786 -8.19 1.42 31.60
CA ILE A 786 -9.07 0.56 30.78
C ILE A 786 -9.94 -0.37 31.63
N LEU A 787 -9.55 -0.70 32.88
CA LEU A 787 -10.24 -1.73 33.68
C LEU A 787 -11.71 -1.41 33.98
N GLN A 788 -12.08 -0.13 34.00
CA GLN A 788 -13.47 0.30 34.18
C GLN A 788 -14.31 0.12 32.92
N ALA A 789 -13.66 0.19 31.76
CA ALA A 789 -14.28 0.09 30.45
C ALA A 789 -14.38 -1.35 29.94
N LEU A 790 -13.69 -2.33 30.54
CA LEU A 790 -13.66 -3.71 30.02
C LEU A 790 -14.84 -4.55 30.48
N GLU A 791 -15.30 -5.42 29.58
CA GLU A 791 -16.13 -6.55 29.94
C GLU A 791 -15.39 -7.61 30.76
N ASP A 792 -16.14 -8.32 31.60
CA ASP A 792 -15.56 -9.38 32.44
C ASP A 792 -15.01 -10.51 31.56
N GLY A 793 -13.72 -10.85 31.75
CA GLY A 793 -13.03 -11.85 30.94
C GLY A 793 -12.18 -11.30 29.80
N TRP A 794 -12.26 -9.99 29.54
CA TRP A 794 -11.45 -9.27 28.55
C TRP A 794 -10.29 -8.47 29.19
N PRO A 795 -9.20 -8.20 28.45
CA PRO A 795 -8.94 -8.60 27.07
C PRO A 795 -8.66 -10.09 26.90
N VAL A 796 -8.93 -10.60 25.71
CA VAL A 796 -8.60 -11.98 25.32
C VAL A 796 -7.29 -12.01 24.54
N THR A 797 -6.59 -13.14 24.63
CA THR A 797 -5.40 -13.40 23.80
C THR A 797 -5.78 -14.15 22.53
N THR A 798 -5.47 -13.55 21.39
CA THR A 798 -5.50 -14.21 20.07
C THR A 798 -4.09 -14.71 19.75
N PHE A 799 -3.99 -15.85 19.06
CA PHE A 799 -2.71 -16.46 18.68
C PHE A 799 -2.59 -16.49 17.16
N GLY A 800 -1.41 -16.16 16.64
CA GLY A 800 -1.08 -16.22 15.23
C GLY A 800 0.23 -16.97 14.99
N LEU A 801 0.40 -17.56 13.82
CA LEU A 801 1.72 -18.12 13.44
C LEU A 801 2.78 -17.02 13.29
N GLN A 802 2.35 -15.82 12.87
CA GLN A 802 3.16 -14.62 12.79
C GLN A 802 2.23 -13.41 12.96
N VAL A 803 2.30 -12.74 14.12
CA VAL A 803 1.44 -11.56 14.42
C VAL A 803 2.13 -10.24 14.07
N ASN A 804 3.25 -10.29 13.36
CA ASN A 804 4.04 -9.14 12.94
C ASN A 804 4.63 -9.45 11.55
N THR A 805 3.81 -9.29 10.52
CA THR A 805 4.10 -9.72 9.15
C THR A 805 4.32 -8.53 8.23
N LEU A 806 3.47 -7.51 8.33
CA LEU A 806 3.56 -6.27 7.57
C LEU A 806 3.40 -5.09 8.55
N PRO A 807 4.33 -4.14 8.60
CA PRO A 807 4.16 -2.93 9.40
C PRO A 807 2.84 -2.21 9.08
N VAL A 808 2.32 -1.47 10.06
CA VAL A 808 1.01 -0.77 10.04
C VAL A 808 -0.19 -1.72 9.90
N VAL A 809 -0.28 -2.49 8.82
CA VAL A 809 -1.50 -3.21 8.40
C VAL A 809 -1.55 -4.70 8.75
N GLY A 810 -0.41 -5.33 9.01
CA GLY A 810 -0.27 -6.75 9.29
C GLY A 810 0.42 -7.01 10.63
N ARG A 811 -0.07 -6.37 11.69
CA ARG A 811 0.44 -6.50 13.06
C ARG A 811 -0.71 -6.69 14.07
N GLY A 812 -0.50 -7.53 15.08
CA GLY A 812 -1.46 -7.78 16.17
C GLY A 812 -2.74 -8.46 15.71
N THR A 813 -3.88 -7.86 16.05
CA THR A 813 -5.23 -8.26 15.64
C THR A 813 -5.80 -7.17 14.69
N PRO A 814 -5.35 -7.11 13.42
CA PRO A 814 -5.70 -6.01 12.51
C PRO A 814 -7.06 -6.21 11.82
N THR A 815 -7.70 -7.37 11.99
CA THR A 815 -8.97 -7.69 11.33
C THR A 815 -10.14 -7.05 12.07
N ASN A 816 -11.10 -6.48 11.33
CA ASN A 816 -12.31 -5.94 11.94
C ASN A 816 -13.11 -7.09 12.56
N PRO A 817 -13.55 -6.98 13.83
CA PRO A 817 -14.47 -7.95 14.38
C PRO A 817 -15.79 -7.97 13.62
N ALA A 818 -16.51 -9.07 13.79
CA ALA A 818 -17.90 -9.20 13.38
C ALA A 818 -18.69 -9.84 14.53
N MET A 819 -19.96 -9.48 14.67
CA MET A 819 -20.87 -10.00 15.69
C MET A 819 -22.08 -10.69 15.08
N ALA A 820 -22.54 -11.77 15.71
CA ALA A 820 -23.81 -12.43 15.39
C ALA A 820 -24.30 -13.28 16.58
N ASP A 821 -25.62 -13.37 16.76
CA ASP A 821 -26.25 -14.37 17.65
C ASP A 821 -26.27 -15.73 16.92
N LEU A 822 -25.27 -16.58 17.18
CA LEU A 822 -25.06 -17.82 16.43
C LEU A 822 -25.95 -18.97 16.91
N ASP A 823 -26.30 -19.01 18.19
CA ASP A 823 -27.11 -20.08 18.79
C ASP A 823 -28.53 -19.67 19.22
N GLY A 824 -28.90 -18.41 19.01
CA GLY A 824 -30.25 -17.88 19.26
C GLY A 824 -30.55 -17.66 20.74
N ASP A 825 -29.52 -17.51 21.58
CA ASP A 825 -29.69 -17.30 23.02
C ASP A 825 -29.90 -15.84 23.42
N GLY A 826 -29.78 -14.92 22.46
CA GLY A 826 -29.97 -13.48 22.65
C GLY A 826 -28.70 -12.74 23.06
N THR A 827 -27.55 -13.40 23.11
CA THR A 827 -26.22 -12.79 23.24
C THR A 827 -25.46 -12.89 21.92
N LEU A 828 -24.45 -12.05 21.70
CA LEU A 828 -23.69 -12.04 20.45
C LEU A 828 -22.36 -12.76 20.62
N GLU A 829 -22.06 -13.67 19.69
CA GLU A 829 -20.72 -14.17 19.47
C GLU A 829 -19.90 -13.22 18.60
N ILE A 830 -18.60 -13.13 18.92
CA ILE A 830 -17.66 -12.21 18.30
C ILE A 830 -16.61 -13.01 17.52
N ASN A 831 -16.51 -12.78 16.21
CA ASN A 831 -15.33 -13.17 15.44
C ASN A 831 -14.21 -12.15 15.64
N LEU A 832 -13.03 -12.59 16.07
CA LEU A 832 -11.86 -11.73 16.22
C LEU A 832 -10.56 -12.52 16.11
N ASP A 833 -9.70 -12.12 15.15
CA ASP A 833 -8.58 -12.94 14.70
C ASP A 833 -7.24 -12.20 14.62
N ALA A 834 -6.20 -12.89 15.09
CA ALA A 834 -4.81 -12.56 14.76
C ALA A 834 -4.41 -13.15 13.39
N ILE A 835 -3.26 -12.71 12.89
CA ILE A 835 -2.76 -13.07 11.57
C ILE A 835 -2.24 -14.52 11.53
N ALA A 836 -2.45 -15.16 10.39
CA ALA A 836 -1.99 -16.51 10.08
C ALA A 836 -2.52 -17.55 11.08
N PHE A 837 -3.83 -17.52 11.32
CA PHE A 837 -4.52 -18.51 12.14
C PHE A 837 -5.94 -18.80 11.62
N THR A 838 -6.57 -19.85 12.16
CA THR A 838 -7.98 -20.14 11.89
C THR A 838 -8.87 -19.12 12.59
N PRO A 839 -10.06 -18.81 12.05
CA PRO A 839 -10.95 -17.86 12.69
C PRO A 839 -11.38 -18.34 14.09
N ASN A 840 -11.53 -17.39 15.00
CA ASN A 840 -11.82 -17.56 16.41
C ASN A 840 -13.16 -16.92 16.72
N LEU A 841 -13.96 -17.60 17.52
CA LEU A 841 -15.24 -17.14 18.00
C LEU A 841 -15.20 -17.04 19.53
N TRP A 842 -15.66 -15.92 20.05
CA TRP A 842 -15.62 -15.55 21.46
C TRP A 842 -17.02 -15.19 21.95
N ARG A 843 -17.29 -15.49 23.21
CA ARG A 843 -18.47 -14.98 23.92
C ARG A 843 -18.15 -13.66 24.62
N TYR A 844 -19.19 -12.92 25.00
CA TYR A 844 -19.06 -11.68 25.77
C TYR A 844 -18.26 -11.87 27.08
N ASP A 845 -18.28 -13.05 27.69
CA ASP A 845 -17.54 -13.38 28.93
C ASP A 845 -16.04 -13.72 28.72
N GLY A 846 -15.52 -13.54 27.50
CA GLY A 846 -14.14 -13.83 27.12
C GLY A 846 -13.83 -15.31 26.95
N THR A 847 -14.81 -16.21 27.10
CA THR A 847 -14.62 -17.64 26.81
C THR A 847 -14.74 -17.95 25.32
N ARG A 848 -14.13 -19.05 24.88
CA ARG A 848 -14.25 -19.52 23.49
C ARG A 848 -15.65 -20.06 23.24
N TYR A 849 -16.21 -19.71 22.08
CA TYR A 849 -17.39 -20.37 21.55
C TYR A 849 -17.13 -21.87 21.36
N ALA A 850 -18.18 -22.69 21.41
CA ALA A 850 -18.04 -24.14 21.56
C ALA A 850 -17.43 -24.84 20.34
N VAL A 851 -17.50 -24.20 19.16
CA VAL A 851 -17.09 -24.76 17.88
C VAL A 851 -15.66 -24.34 17.53
N THR A 852 -14.90 -25.26 16.92
CA THR A 852 -13.59 -24.99 16.34
C THR A 852 -13.70 -25.15 14.83
N LEU A 853 -13.32 -24.13 14.08
CA LEU A 853 -13.38 -24.15 12.63
C LEU A 853 -12.23 -24.97 12.05
N ASP A 854 -12.57 -25.93 11.18
CA ASP A 854 -11.60 -26.79 10.50
C ASP A 854 -10.77 -25.99 9.49
N ASN A 855 -9.50 -26.32 9.33
CA ASN A 855 -8.67 -25.76 8.28
C ASN A 855 -8.05 -26.79 7.34
N PHE A 856 -8.38 -28.09 7.47
CA PHE A 856 -7.83 -29.17 6.67
C PHE A 856 -8.84 -29.84 5.75
N GLU A 857 -9.99 -30.28 6.26
CA GLU A 857 -10.95 -31.07 5.48
C GLU A 857 -11.92 -30.16 4.74
N PHE A 858 -11.49 -29.71 3.55
CA PHE A 858 -12.26 -28.82 2.67
C PHE A 858 -13.61 -29.42 2.24
N GLY A 859 -14.52 -28.53 1.85
CA GLY A 859 -15.81 -28.90 1.28
C GLY A 859 -15.65 -29.82 0.06
N ASP A 860 -16.62 -30.73 -0.15
CA ASP A 860 -16.53 -31.77 -1.18
C ASP A 860 -16.57 -31.25 -2.63
N LEU A 861 -16.91 -29.97 -2.82
CA LEU A 861 -16.94 -29.26 -4.09
C LEU A 861 -15.90 -28.11 -4.18
N SER A 862 -14.99 -27.99 -3.20
CA SER A 862 -13.87 -27.06 -3.26
C SER A 862 -13.01 -27.27 -4.51
N ASP A 863 -12.54 -26.16 -5.10
CA ASP A 863 -11.57 -26.20 -6.21
C ASP A 863 -10.12 -25.99 -5.76
N SER A 864 -9.88 -25.82 -4.45
CA SER A 864 -8.53 -25.78 -3.87
C SER A 864 -8.13 -27.12 -3.27
N LYS A 865 -6.82 -27.34 -3.18
CA LYS A 865 -6.21 -28.49 -2.49
C LYS A 865 -5.07 -28.07 -1.56
N ASP A 866 -4.81 -26.78 -1.47
CA ASP A 866 -3.73 -26.20 -0.68
C ASP A 866 -4.21 -26.01 0.76
N ALA A 867 -4.01 -27.05 1.57
CA ALA A 867 -4.41 -27.12 2.96
C ALA A 867 -3.18 -27.26 3.88
N PRO A 868 -3.23 -26.72 5.12
CA PRO A 868 -4.36 -26.03 5.73
C PRO A 868 -4.55 -24.58 5.25
N THR A 869 -5.75 -24.03 5.45
CA THR A 869 -6.01 -22.59 5.22
C THR A 869 -5.68 -21.73 6.45
N TYR A 870 -5.32 -20.47 6.20
CA TYR A 870 -5.11 -19.46 7.24
C TYR A 870 -5.72 -18.11 6.86
N THR A 871 -6.34 -17.45 7.84
CA THR A 871 -6.73 -16.03 7.76
C THR A 871 -5.46 -15.18 7.79
N ILE A 872 -5.31 -14.22 6.88
CA ILE A 872 -4.14 -13.34 6.81
C ILE A 872 -4.51 -11.92 7.27
N ILE A 873 -4.99 -11.05 6.39
CA ILE A 873 -5.42 -9.67 6.69
C ILE A 873 -6.77 -9.48 5.98
N ASN A 874 -7.87 -9.91 6.58
CA ASN A 874 -9.19 -9.87 5.93
C ASN A 874 -10.31 -9.81 6.98
N ASN A 875 -11.42 -9.15 6.66
CA ASN A 875 -12.55 -8.98 7.58
C ASN A 875 -13.59 -10.08 7.36
N GLY A 876 -14.15 -10.60 8.46
CA GLY A 876 -15.14 -11.66 8.39
C GLY A 876 -16.55 -11.16 8.15
N THR A 877 -17.37 -12.01 7.55
CA THR A 877 -18.80 -11.79 7.34
C THR A 877 -19.57 -12.98 7.88
N PHE A 878 -20.65 -12.70 8.61
CA PHE A 878 -21.65 -13.68 8.99
C PHE A 878 -22.83 -13.63 8.02
N ALA A 879 -23.33 -14.78 7.59
CA ALA A 879 -24.46 -14.85 6.68
C ALA A 879 -25.15 -16.22 6.74
N ARG A 880 -26.45 -16.30 6.44
CA ARG A 880 -27.08 -17.57 6.07
C ARG A 880 -26.78 -17.88 4.63
N PHE A 881 -25.61 -18.45 4.39
CA PHE A 881 -25.06 -18.58 3.05
C PHE A 881 -25.50 -19.88 2.37
N ASP A 882 -25.72 -20.94 3.15
CA ASP A 882 -26.21 -22.21 2.64
C ASP A 882 -27.66 -22.53 3.10
N PRO A 883 -28.39 -23.42 2.39
CA PRO A 883 -29.78 -23.74 2.73
C PRO A 883 -29.91 -24.75 3.88
N PHE A 884 -28.81 -25.13 4.52
CA PHE A 884 -28.69 -26.28 5.42
C PHE A 884 -28.27 -25.93 6.85
N GLY A 885 -28.64 -24.79 7.43
CA GLY A 885 -28.28 -24.60 8.83
C GLY A 885 -28.48 -23.20 9.40
N GLY A 886 -27.60 -22.90 10.35
CA GLY A 886 -27.51 -21.64 11.10
C GLY A 886 -26.83 -20.53 10.30
N ILE A 887 -25.96 -19.79 10.96
CA ILE A 887 -25.17 -18.70 10.36
C ILE A 887 -23.79 -19.26 10.00
N ASP A 888 -23.30 -18.93 8.82
CA ASP A 888 -21.97 -19.26 8.33
C ASP A 888 -21.02 -18.09 8.53
N ILE A 889 -19.72 -18.36 8.63
CA ILE A 889 -18.68 -17.33 8.57
C ILE A 889 -17.88 -17.45 7.28
N ILE A 890 -17.67 -16.32 6.60
CA ILE A 890 -16.96 -16.25 5.32
C ILE A 890 -15.78 -15.28 5.45
N LYS A 891 -14.58 -15.71 5.04
CA LYS A 891 -13.35 -14.90 5.10
C LYS A 891 -12.42 -15.19 3.93
N GLY A 892 -11.64 -14.17 3.55
CA GLY A 892 -10.47 -14.36 2.72
C GLY A 892 -9.33 -15.06 3.46
N THR A 893 -8.71 -16.04 2.81
CA THR A 893 -7.65 -16.89 3.36
C THR A 893 -6.58 -17.23 2.32
N ALA A 894 -5.53 -17.92 2.76
CA ALA A 894 -4.52 -18.50 1.87
C ALA A 894 -4.16 -19.92 2.31
N GLY A 895 -3.87 -20.78 1.33
CA GLY A 895 -3.36 -22.12 1.57
C GLY A 895 -1.89 -22.10 2.03
N PHE A 896 -1.52 -23.03 2.92
CA PHE A 896 -0.23 -23.02 3.63
C PHE A 896 1.03 -23.02 2.75
N ASP A 897 0.95 -23.43 1.47
CA ASP A 897 2.10 -23.40 0.57
C ASP A 897 2.66 -21.97 0.40
N PHE A 898 1.91 -20.92 0.77
CA PHE A 898 2.43 -19.55 0.87
C PHE A 898 3.67 -19.49 1.78
N ALA A 899 3.63 -20.13 2.96
CA ALA A 899 4.72 -20.09 3.92
C ALA A 899 5.95 -20.84 3.39
N LEU A 900 5.75 -21.90 2.61
CA LEU A 900 6.86 -22.62 1.96
C LEU A 900 7.49 -21.78 0.84
N THR A 901 6.68 -21.04 0.10
CA THR A 901 7.09 -20.23 -1.04
C THR A 901 8.14 -19.18 -0.68
N PHE A 902 7.95 -18.47 0.43
CA PHE A 902 8.90 -17.47 0.92
C PHE A 902 10.21 -18.06 1.49
N VAL A 903 10.25 -19.37 1.83
CA VAL A 903 11.48 -20.04 2.31
C VAL A 903 12.29 -20.66 1.17
N GLN A 904 11.66 -21.04 0.06
CA GLN A 904 12.30 -21.76 -1.04
C GLN A 904 13.22 -20.90 -1.93
N GLY A 905 13.23 -19.58 -1.74
CA GLY A 905 14.29 -18.66 -2.18
C GLY A 905 14.80 -18.87 -3.61
N GLY A 906 14.02 -18.47 -4.61
CA GLY A 906 14.43 -18.51 -6.01
C GLY A 906 13.81 -19.62 -6.85
N GLN A 907 13.18 -20.63 -6.23
CA GLN A 907 12.42 -21.65 -6.96
C GLN A 907 10.98 -21.18 -7.12
N ARG A 908 10.41 -21.28 -8.32
CA ARG A 908 8.99 -20.96 -8.51
C ARG A 908 8.16 -21.82 -7.57
N ALA A 909 7.36 -21.13 -6.76
CA ALA A 909 6.33 -21.73 -5.94
C ALA A 909 5.06 -20.91 -6.15
N VAL A 910 3.93 -21.60 -6.12
CA VAL A 910 2.60 -21.04 -6.32
C VAL A 910 1.76 -21.61 -5.21
N PHE A 911 0.92 -20.79 -4.61
CA PHE A 911 -0.01 -21.18 -3.56
C PHE A 911 -1.40 -20.67 -3.94
N ASP A 912 -2.43 -21.26 -3.34
CA ASP A 912 -3.80 -20.83 -3.61
C ASP A 912 -4.16 -19.65 -2.70
N HIS A 913 -4.53 -18.52 -3.29
CA HIS A 913 -5.33 -17.51 -2.60
C HIS A 913 -6.77 -18.01 -2.54
N GLN A 914 -7.40 -17.94 -1.38
CA GLN A 914 -8.65 -18.65 -1.11
C GLN A 914 -9.72 -17.69 -0.57
N LEU A 915 -10.96 -17.90 -0.97
CA LEU A 915 -12.13 -17.45 -0.22
C LEU A 915 -12.70 -18.67 0.51
N SER A 916 -12.88 -18.60 1.82
CA SER A 916 -13.29 -19.72 2.67
C SER A 916 -14.62 -19.43 3.37
N ALA A 917 -15.42 -20.48 3.59
CA ALA A 917 -16.68 -20.40 4.31
C ALA A 917 -16.86 -21.61 5.22
N TRP A 918 -17.34 -21.39 6.44
CA TRP A 918 -17.56 -22.42 7.46
C TRP A 918 -18.95 -22.32 8.08
N ASP A 919 -19.55 -23.48 8.32
CA ASP A 919 -20.74 -23.61 9.15
C ASP A 919 -20.34 -23.45 10.63
N THR A 920 -20.93 -22.46 11.31
CA THR A 920 -20.56 -22.15 12.71
C THR A 920 -21.18 -23.10 13.74
N GLU A 921 -22.16 -23.93 13.37
CA GLU A 921 -22.76 -24.96 14.23
C GLU A 921 -21.89 -26.23 14.24
N THR A 922 -21.32 -26.59 13.09
CA THR A 922 -20.55 -27.84 12.92
C THR A 922 -19.04 -27.64 12.93
N GLY A 923 -18.56 -26.45 12.53
CA GLY A 923 -17.16 -26.11 12.35
C GLY A 923 -16.53 -26.61 11.05
N TYR A 924 -17.31 -27.25 10.17
CA TYR A 924 -16.83 -27.75 8.87
C TYR A 924 -16.99 -26.71 7.76
N TYR A 925 -16.23 -26.89 6.69
CA TYR A 925 -16.37 -26.06 5.49
C TYR A 925 -17.73 -26.24 4.83
N VAL A 926 -18.26 -25.12 4.32
CA VAL A 926 -19.36 -25.12 3.36
C VAL A 926 -18.90 -25.87 2.09
N ARG A 927 -19.80 -26.64 1.48
CA ARG A 927 -19.46 -27.65 0.46
C ARG A 927 -18.61 -27.13 -0.71
N GLY A 928 -18.91 -25.93 -1.21
CA GLY A 928 -18.17 -25.30 -2.31
C GLY A 928 -16.78 -24.78 -1.95
N PHE A 929 -16.42 -24.72 -0.66
CA PHE A 929 -15.34 -23.87 -0.15
C PHE A 929 -14.19 -24.68 0.47
N PRO A 930 -12.95 -24.15 0.40
CA PRO A 930 -12.56 -22.85 -0.17
C PRO A 930 -12.60 -22.77 -1.70
N ARG A 931 -12.70 -21.55 -2.23
CA ARG A 931 -12.58 -21.21 -3.66
C ARG A 931 -11.24 -20.55 -3.94
N VAL A 932 -10.52 -21.02 -4.97
CA VAL A 932 -9.30 -20.35 -5.43
C VAL A 932 -9.67 -19.08 -6.20
N VAL A 933 -9.21 -17.94 -5.69
CA VAL A 933 -9.43 -16.59 -6.24
C VAL A 933 -8.15 -16.01 -6.84
N ALA A 934 -8.28 -14.93 -7.60
CA ALA A 934 -7.13 -14.27 -8.22
C ALA A 934 -6.44 -13.31 -7.24
N ASP A 935 -5.35 -13.74 -6.60
CA ASP A 935 -4.50 -12.92 -5.72
C ASP A 935 -5.14 -12.52 -4.36
N TRP A 936 -4.43 -11.71 -3.56
CA TRP A 936 -4.76 -11.33 -2.18
C TRP A 936 -6.09 -10.61 -2.00
N GLN A 937 -6.69 -10.74 -0.81
CA GLN A 937 -7.94 -10.09 -0.40
C GLN A 937 -7.72 -9.35 0.93
N PHE A 938 -7.52 -8.02 0.90
CA PHE A 938 -7.23 -7.21 2.10
C PHE A 938 -8.34 -6.22 2.43
N PHE A 939 -8.54 -5.96 3.74
CA PHE A 939 -9.38 -4.92 4.36
C PHE A 939 -10.89 -4.88 4.03
N MET A 940 -11.37 -5.67 3.08
CA MET A 940 -12.79 -5.75 2.74
C MET A 940 -13.52 -6.82 3.55
N ASN A 941 -14.82 -6.61 3.80
CA ASN A 941 -15.78 -7.68 4.08
C ASN A 941 -16.27 -8.29 2.77
N PRO A 942 -16.32 -9.63 2.63
CA PRO A 942 -17.20 -10.27 1.65
C PRO A 942 -18.65 -9.85 1.90
N THR A 943 -19.44 -9.66 0.86
CA THR A 943 -20.87 -9.30 0.98
C THR A 943 -21.75 -10.39 0.40
N VAL A 944 -22.98 -10.54 0.92
CA VAL A 944 -23.79 -11.74 0.65
C VAL A 944 -25.23 -11.36 0.31
N VAL A 945 -25.69 -11.78 -0.87
CA VAL A 945 -27.02 -11.47 -1.41
C VAL A 945 -27.45 -12.49 -2.46
N ASP A 946 -28.76 -12.75 -2.59
CA ASP A 946 -29.36 -13.48 -3.73
C ASP A 946 -29.33 -12.59 -4.99
N LEU A 947 -28.24 -12.70 -5.76
CA LEU A 947 -27.85 -11.75 -6.80
C LEU A 947 -28.54 -12.03 -8.15
N ASP A 948 -28.93 -13.27 -8.39
CA ASP A 948 -29.61 -13.68 -9.62
C ASP A 948 -31.04 -14.21 -9.40
N ASN A 949 -31.54 -14.09 -8.16
CA ASN A 949 -32.90 -14.42 -7.76
C ASN A 949 -33.24 -15.91 -8.00
N ASP A 950 -32.27 -16.81 -7.82
CA ASP A 950 -32.48 -18.25 -7.83
C ASP A 950 -32.89 -18.82 -6.45
N GLY A 951 -32.82 -17.98 -5.40
CA GLY A 951 -33.16 -18.32 -4.02
C GLY A 951 -32.00 -18.87 -3.21
N LEU A 952 -30.78 -18.86 -3.75
CA LEU A 952 -29.52 -19.15 -3.09
C LEU A 952 -28.70 -17.85 -3.07
N PRO A 953 -28.18 -17.41 -1.93
CA PRO A 953 -27.35 -16.22 -1.90
C PRO A 953 -25.94 -16.48 -2.46
N GLU A 954 -25.40 -15.49 -3.15
CA GLU A 954 -24.01 -15.41 -3.58
C GLU A 954 -23.20 -14.57 -2.59
N VAL A 955 -21.98 -15.05 -2.28
CA VAL A 955 -20.94 -14.19 -1.70
C VAL A 955 -20.19 -13.49 -2.83
N LEU A 956 -20.06 -12.17 -2.72
CA LEU A 956 -19.22 -11.34 -3.57
C LEU A 956 -17.95 -10.91 -2.84
N ASN A 957 -16.83 -10.91 -3.56
CA ASN A 957 -15.54 -10.50 -3.01
C ASN A 957 -14.59 -9.97 -4.10
N GLY A 958 -13.88 -8.88 -3.81
CA GLY A 958 -12.85 -8.30 -4.68
C GLY A 958 -11.46 -8.89 -4.44
N THR A 959 -10.56 -8.78 -5.42
CA THR A 959 -9.21 -9.36 -5.32
C THR A 959 -8.08 -8.46 -5.83
N GLY A 960 -6.85 -8.79 -5.42
CA GLY A 960 -5.59 -8.25 -5.95
C GLY A 960 -5.44 -8.44 -7.45
N GLY A 961 -6.04 -9.51 -7.98
CA GLY A 961 -6.03 -9.86 -9.38
C GLY A 961 -7.09 -9.14 -10.22
N TYR A 962 -7.65 -8.04 -9.71
CA TYR A 962 -8.60 -7.18 -10.44
C TYR A 962 -9.96 -7.84 -10.71
N MET A 963 -10.28 -8.92 -9.99
CA MET A 963 -11.51 -9.68 -10.17
C MET A 963 -12.49 -9.36 -9.05
N LEU A 964 -13.74 -9.12 -9.44
CA LEU A 964 -14.89 -9.19 -8.54
C LEU A 964 -15.55 -10.54 -8.77
N ASP A 965 -15.31 -11.47 -7.85
CA ASP A 965 -15.87 -12.80 -7.86
C ASP A 965 -17.25 -12.83 -7.17
N ALA A 966 -18.11 -13.75 -7.60
CA ALA A 966 -19.38 -14.09 -6.97
C ALA A 966 -19.55 -15.62 -6.95
N PHE A 967 -19.93 -16.20 -5.81
CA PHE A 967 -20.15 -17.65 -5.68
C PHE A 967 -21.34 -17.96 -4.77
N ASN A 968 -22.19 -18.91 -5.17
CA ASN A 968 -23.14 -19.52 -4.24
C ASN A 968 -22.44 -20.55 -3.33
N TYR A 969 -23.17 -21.15 -2.38
CA TYR A 969 -22.62 -22.13 -1.42
C TYR A 969 -22.03 -23.41 -2.06
N LEU A 970 -22.36 -23.70 -3.32
CA LEU A 970 -21.80 -24.81 -4.10
C LEU A 970 -20.51 -24.43 -4.84
N GLY A 971 -20.13 -23.15 -4.80
CA GLY A 971 -18.99 -22.60 -5.55
C GLY A 971 -19.32 -22.32 -7.02
N GLU A 972 -20.60 -22.23 -7.38
CA GLU A 972 -21.07 -21.89 -8.72
C GLU A 972 -21.16 -20.37 -8.87
N GLN A 973 -20.83 -19.84 -10.05
CA GLN A 973 -20.87 -18.40 -10.31
C GLN A 973 -22.16 -18.03 -11.05
N PRO A 974 -22.82 -16.92 -10.68
CA PRO A 974 -23.96 -16.39 -11.43
C PRO A 974 -23.51 -15.91 -12.82
N ALA A 975 -24.48 -15.74 -13.72
CA ALA A 975 -24.20 -15.31 -15.09
C ALA A 975 -23.52 -13.93 -15.12
N GLY A 976 -22.48 -13.80 -15.95
CA GLY A 976 -21.75 -12.53 -16.12
C GLY A 976 -20.69 -12.26 -15.04
N PHE A 977 -20.47 -13.19 -14.10
CA PHE A 977 -19.35 -13.15 -13.16
C PHE A 977 -18.25 -14.16 -13.54
N PRO A 978 -16.99 -13.89 -13.12
CA PRO A 978 -16.53 -12.70 -12.39
C PRO A 978 -16.44 -11.44 -13.27
N LYS A 979 -16.40 -10.24 -12.66
CA LYS A 979 -16.12 -8.97 -13.36
C LYS A 979 -14.61 -8.67 -13.29
N GLN A 980 -14.04 -8.07 -14.34
CA GLN A 980 -12.62 -7.68 -14.40
C GLN A 980 -12.48 -6.15 -14.46
N LEU A 981 -11.83 -5.54 -13.47
CA LEU A 981 -11.84 -4.09 -13.24
C LEU A 981 -10.51 -3.39 -13.60
N GLY A 982 -9.42 -4.14 -13.79
CA GLY A 982 -8.10 -3.61 -14.18
C GLY A 982 -7.25 -2.99 -13.06
N GLY A 983 -7.73 -2.96 -11.82
CA GLY A 983 -6.97 -2.48 -10.67
C GLY A 983 -7.32 -3.24 -9.39
N TRP A 984 -6.44 -3.20 -8.40
CA TRP A 984 -6.62 -3.89 -7.12
C TRP A 984 -7.89 -3.40 -6.41
N ILE A 985 -8.75 -4.33 -6.02
CA ILE A 985 -9.98 -4.08 -5.26
C ILE A 985 -9.70 -4.37 -3.78
N ILE A 986 -9.91 -3.37 -2.93
CA ILE A 986 -9.88 -3.51 -1.46
C ILE A 986 -11.14 -2.97 -0.78
N SER A 987 -12.09 -2.49 -1.58
CA SER A 987 -13.42 -2.09 -1.14
C SER A 987 -14.37 -3.29 -1.12
N SER A 988 -15.28 -3.32 -0.14
CA SER A 988 -16.40 -4.25 -0.12
C SER A 988 -17.37 -3.94 -1.26
N PRO A 989 -17.81 -4.94 -2.04
CA PRO A 989 -18.93 -4.79 -2.97
C PRO A 989 -20.19 -4.34 -2.21
N THR A 990 -21.00 -3.46 -2.77
CA THR A 990 -22.23 -2.96 -2.12
C THR A 990 -23.44 -3.08 -3.04
N PHE A 991 -24.61 -3.33 -2.45
CA PHE A 991 -25.88 -3.51 -3.15
C PHE A 991 -26.90 -2.44 -2.78
N GLY A 992 -27.69 -2.01 -3.76
CA GLY A 992 -28.83 -1.10 -3.61
C GLY A 992 -29.62 -0.98 -4.92
N ASP A 993 -30.76 -0.30 -4.89
CA ASP A 993 -31.63 -0.03 -6.05
C ASP A 993 -31.37 1.40 -6.53
N LEU A 994 -30.29 1.57 -7.29
CA LEU A 994 -29.76 2.88 -7.69
C LEU A 994 -30.70 3.61 -8.64
N ASP A 995 -31.40 2.88 -9.51
CA ASP A 995 -32.30 3.48 -10.51
C ASP A 995 -33.80 3.34 -10.20
N ASN A 996 -34.13 2.74 -9.04
CA ASN A 996 -35.49 2.53 -8.54
C ASN A 996 -36.36 1.70 -9.49
N ASP A 997 -35.77 0.68 -10.12
CA ASP A 997 -36.48 -0.26 -10.97
C ASP A 997 -36.96 -1.52 -10.21
N GLY A 998 -36.60 -1.64 -8.93
CA GLY A 998 -36.94 -2.75 -8.05
C GLY A 998 -35.95 -3.92 -8.11
N LYS A 999 -34.80 -3.74 -8.77
CA LYS A 999 -33.68 -4.67 -8.80
C LYS A 999 -32.47 -4.10 -8.07
N LEU A 1000 -31.51 -4.97 -7.82
CA LEU A 1000 -30.25 -4.59 -7.20
C LEU A 1000 -29.20 -4.27 -8.26
N GLU A 1001 -28.47 -3.19 -8.03
CA GLU A 1001 -27.20 -2.89 -8.65
C GLU A 1001 -26.05 -3.29 -7.73
N VAL A 1002 -24.93 -3.65 -8.34
CA VAL A 1002 -23.67 -3.89 -7.62
C VAL A 1002 -22.73 -2.73 -7.88
N VAL A 1003 -22.20 -2.14 -6.82
CA VAL A 1003 -21.16 -1.10 -6.88
C VAL A 1003 -19.85 -1.63 -6.31
N ASN A 1004 -18.75 -1.37 -7.01
CA ASN A 1004 -17.41 -1.65 -6.49
C ASN A 1004 -16.37 -0.69 -7.12
N MET A 1005 -15.17 -0.66 -6.55
CA MET A 1005 -14.13 0.30 -6.92
C MET A 1005 -12.71 -0.27 -6.82
N THR A 1006 -11.73 0.48 -7.33
CA THR A 1006 -10.33 0.06 -7.38
C THR A 1006 -9.40 1.10 -6.76
N ARG A 1007 -8.25 0.66 -6.24
CA ARG A 1007 -7.14 1.54 -5.80
C ARG A 1007 -6.53 2.37 -6.93
N ALA A 1008 -6.86 2.08 -8.19
CA ALA A 1008 -6.48 2.88 -9.33
C ALA A 1008 -7.40 4.10 -9.56
N GLY A 1009 -8.55 4.16 -8.88
CA GLY A 1009 -9.48 5.29 -8.89
C GLY A 1009 -10.74 5.10 -9.73
N TRP A 1010 -11.03 3.88 -10.14
CA TRP A 1010 -12.20 3.57 -10.95
C TRP A 1010 -13.35 3.07 -10.10
N LEU A 1011 -14.50 3.71 -10.23
CA LEU A 1011 -15.79 3.30 -9.66
C LEU A 1011 -16.65 2.64 -10.74
N PHE A 1012 -17.33 1.55 -10.41
CA PHE A 1012 -18.18 0.77 -11.30
C PHE A 1012 -19.56 0.54 -10.68
N ALA A 1013 -20.59 0.48 -11.52
CA ALA A 1013 -21.94 0.06 -11.16
C ALA A 1013 -22.52 -0.84 -12.26
N TRP A 1014 -23.14 -1.96 -11.87
CA TRP A 1014 -23.76 -2.92 -12.80
C TRP A 1014 -25.18 -3.28 -12.38
N ASN A 1015 -26.07 -3.37 -13.37
CA ASN A 1015 -27.41 -3.91 -13.19
C ASN A 1015 -27.38 -5.43 -12.97
N THR A 1016 -28.26 -5.94 -12.11
CA THR A 1016 -28.40 -7.39 -11.88
C THR A 1016 -29.85 -7.88 -12.03
N ASP A 1017 -30.07 -9.17 -11.81
CA ASP A 1017 -31.41 -9.76 -11.74
C ASP A 1017 -31.90 -9.94 -10.30
N GLY A 1018 -31.07 -9.61 -9.31
CA GLY A 1018 -31.39 -9.64 -7.89
C GLY A 1018 -32.53 -8.69 -7.56
N ILE A 1019 -33.43 -9.11 -6.69
CA ILE A 1019 -34.59 -8.31 -6.29
C ILE A 1019 -34.17 -7.38 -5.16
N ALA A 1020 -34.53 -6.09 -5.26
CA ALA A 1020 -34.35 -5.12 -4.19
C ALA A 1020 -35.31 -5.40 -3.02
N ASP A 1021 -34.99 -6.42 -2.22
CA ASP A 1021 -35.72 -6.87 -1.02
C ASP A 1021 -34.69 -7.12 0.11
N ALA A 1022 -34.84 -6.45 1.25
CA ALA A 1022 -33.94 -6.62 2.41
C ALA A 1022 -33.81 -8.10 2.84
N SER A 1023 -34.87 -8.90 2.68
CA SER A 1023 -34.85 -10.33 3.02
C SER A 1023 -33.97 -11.18 2.09
N LYS A 1024 -33.43 -10.59 1.04
CA LYS A 1024 -32.49 -11.21 0.10
C LYS A 1024 -31.04 -10.87 0.41
N ILE A 1025 -30.80 -9.92 1.31
CA ILE A 1025 -29.48 -9.41 1.67
C ILE A 1025 -29.11 -9.97 3.03
N GLU A 1026 -28.06 -10.78 3.06
CA GLU A 1026 -27.50 -11.32 4.30
C GLU A 1026 -26.40 -10.40 4.85
N TRP A 1027 -25.67 -9.70 3.98
CA TRP A 1027 -24.66 -8.72 4.35
C TRP A 1027 -24.47 -7.69 3.22
N GLN A 1028 -24.85 -6.43 3.42
CA GLN A 1028 -25.07 -5.47 2.33
C GLN A 1028 -23.79 -4.79 1.83
N THR A 1029 -22.91 -4.38 2.75
CA THR A 1029 -21.77 -3.49 2.50
C THR A 1029 -20.65 -3.73 3.53
N PHE A 1030 -19.59 -2.93 3.50
CA PHE A 1030 -18.60 -2.90 4.58
C PHE A 1030 -19.27 -2.69 5.93
N GLY A 1031 -18.94 -3.52 6.92
CA GLY A 1031 -19.56 -3.43 8.25
C GLY A 1031 -21.06 -3.75 8.29
N HIS A 1032 -21.57 -4.53 7.32
CA HIS A 1032 -22.95 -5.05 7.20
C HIS A 1032 -23.98 -4.02 6.73
N ASP A 1033 -23.99 -2.83 7.32
CA ASP A 1033 -25.01 -1.81 7.15
C ASP A 1033 -24.43 -0.40 6.89
N ALA A 1034 -25.29 0.61 6.79
CA ALA A 1034 -24.87 1.99 6.56
C ALA A 1034 -24.12 2.62 7.74
N HIS A 1035 -24.30 2.10 8.95
CA HIS A 1035 -23.71 2.59 10.19
C HIS A 1035 -22.35 1.94 10.49
N ASN A 1036 -21.93 0.95 9.69
CA ASN A 1036 -20.74 0.12 9.92
C ASN A 1036 -20.78 -0.61 11.26
N THR A 1037 -21.93 -1.15 11.70
CA THR A 1037 -22.00 -1.81 13.02
C THR A 1037 -21.17 -3.09 13.11
N HIS A 1038 -20.86 -3.73 11.97
CA HIS A 1038 -20.26 -5.06 11.90
C HIS A 1038 -21.07 -6.13 12.67
N ASN A 1039 -22.37 -5.90 12.84
CA ASN A 1039 -23.28 -6.77 13.57
C ASN A 1039 -24.34 -7.33 12.62
N TYR A 1040 -24.30 -8.63 12.36
CA TYR A 1040 -25.24 -9.30 11.47
C TYR A 1040 -26.70 -9.13 11.88
N ASN A 1041 -26.97 -9.00 13.18
CA ASN A 1041 -28.31 -8.80 13.71
C ASN A 1041 -28.82 -7.35 13.54
N ALA A 1042 -27.95 -6.41 13.16
CA ALA A 1042 -28.37 -5.07 12.81
C ALA A 1042 -29.15 -5.09 11.49
N PRO A 1043 -30.21 -4.27 11.35
CA PRO A 1043 -31.01 -4.25 10.15
C PRO A 1043 -30.20 -3.69 8.96
N VAL A 1044 -30.16 -4.45 7.87
CA VAL A 1044 -29.77 -3.92 6.56
C VAL A 1044 -30.86 -3.02 6.01
N ALA A 1045 -30.47 -2.04 5.22
CA ALA A 1045 -31.39 -0.98 4.85
C ALA A 1045 -32.29 -1.30 3.65
N GLN A 1046 -33.50 -0.73 3.68
CA GLN A 1046 -34.25 -0.27 2.51
C GLN A 1046 -34.70 1.17 2.79
N TYR A 1047 -33.87 2.17 2.48
CA TYR A 1047 -34.12 3.55 2.88
C TYR A 1047 -35.31 4.22 2.14
N ASN A 1048 -35.85 3.57 1.10
CA ASN A 1048 -37.04 4.02 0.36
C ASN A 1048 -38.36 4.06 1.17
N ASN A 1049 -38.38 3.67 2.45
CA ASN A 1049 -39.62 3.54 3.24
C ASN A 1049 -39.61 4.17 4.66
N TYR A 1050 -38.82 5.21 4.93
CA TYR A 1050 -38.94 5.93 6.23
C TYR A 1050 -40.20 6.80 6.39
N ALA A 1051 -41.18 6.66 5.50
CA ALA A 1051 -42.56 7.11 5.73
C ALA A 1051 -43.33 6.13 6.64
N GLY A 1052 -42.80 5.87 7.83
CA GLY A 1052 -43.58 5.46 9.00
C GLY A 1052 -43.71 3.96 9.27
N THR A 1053 -42.81 3.42 10.11
CA THR A 1053 -43.14 2.37 11.09
C THR A 1053 -42.24 2.52 12.32
N THR A 1054 -42.81 2.99 13.43
CA THR A 1054 -42.21 2.87 14.76
C THR A 1054 -42.46 1.47 15.28
N ASP A 1055 -41.61 0.49 14.95
CA ASP A 1055 -41.71 -0.84 15.56
C ASP A 1055 -40.76 -0.94 16.74
N LYS A 1056 -41.37 -1.07 17.92
CA LYS A 1056 -40.69 -1.44 19.17
C LYS A 1056 -40.18 -2.88 19.06
N PRO A 1057 -39.10 -3.24 19.78
CA PRO A 1057 -38.66 -4.62 19.90
C PRO A 1057 -39.81 -5.53 20.38
N PRO A 1058 -39.93 -6.76 19.85
CA PRO A 1058 -40.96 -7.70 20.29
C PRO A 1058 -40.73 -8.11 21.74
N THR A 1059 -41.74 -7.92 22.58
CA THR A 1059 -41.76 -8.41 23.96
C THR A 1059 -41.80 -9.93 23.99
N VAL A 1060 -40.79 -10.56 24.59
CA VAL A 1060 -40.72 -12.01 24.82
C VAL A 1060 -41.69 -12.41 25.95
N ASP A 1061 -42.65 -13.28 25.66
CA ASP A 1061 -43.47 -13.96 26.68
C ASP A 1061 -42.67 -15.13 27.30
N PRO A 1062 -42.71 -15.33 28.64
CA PRO A 1062 -41.94 -16.37 29.30
C PRO A 1062 -42.50 -17.78 29.04
N PRO A 1063 -41.65 -18.79 28.76
CA PRO A 1063 -42.11 -20.15 28.53
C PRO A 1063 -42.50 -20.86 29.84
N GLY A 1064 -43.64 -21.56 29.77
CA GLY A 1064 -44.21 -22.34 30.86
C GLY A 1064 -43.45 -23.64 31.16
N GLU A 1065 -43.45 -23.99 32.45
CA GLU A 1065 -42.91 -25.23 33.02
C GLU A 1065 -43.48 -26.50 32.37
N ASN A 1066 -42.61 -27.48 32.08
CA ASN A 1066 -42.87 -28.91 32.30
C ASN A 1066 -41.56 -29.74 32.31
N GLN A 1067 -41.37 -30.50 33.41
CA GLN A 1067 -40.32 -31.52 33.59
C GLN A 1067 -40.77 -32.93 33.07
N PRO A 1068 -40.03 -34.05 33.30
CA PRO A 1068 -38.78 -34.48 32.65
C PRO A 1068 -38.86 -35.96 32.14
N SER A 1069 -37.92 -36.43 31.31
CA SER A 1069 -37.65 -37.87 31.20
C SER A 1069 -36.23 -38.23 30.72
N SER A 1070 -35.42 -38.67 31.69
CA SER A 1070 -34.49 -39.81 31.73
C SER A 1070 -33.81 -40.37 30.47
N GLY A 1071 -32.47 -40.41 30.53
CA GLY A 1071 -31.61 -41.57 30.22
C GLY A 1071 -31.09 -41.65 28.78
N GLY A 1072 -29.79 -41.76 28.48
CA GLY A 1072 -28.60 -41.87 29.32
C GLY A 1072 -27.35 -42.11 28.46
N GLY A 1073 -26.20 -42.30 29.12
CA GLY A 1073 -25.04 -43.00 28.54
C GLY A 1073 -23.81 -42.16 28.25
N CYS A 1074 -22.93 -42.02 29.25
CA CYS A 1074 -21.55 -41.58 29.06
C CYS A 1074 -20.73 -42.59 28.25
N THR A 1075 -19.93 -42.11 27.30
CA THR A 1075 -18.62 -42.71 26.96
C THR A 1075 -17.58 -41.62 26.74
N THR A 1076 -16.45 -41.81 27.42
CA THR A 1076 -15.29 -40.93 27.51
C THR A 1076 -14.31 -41.10 26.35
N GLY A 1077 -13.76 -39.98 25.88
CA GLY A 1077 -12.31 -39.78 25.74
C GLY A 1077 -11.62 -40.32 24.48
N GLY A 1078 -11.55 -39.47 23.44
CA GLY A 1078 -10.49 -39.48 22.43
C GLY A 1078 -9.71 -38.17 22.54
N ARG A 1079 -8.39 -38.25 22.75
CA ARG A 1079 -7.48 -37.09 22.80
C ARG A 1079 -7.35 -36.46 21.41
N PRO A 1080 -7.36 -35.12 21.26
CA PRO A 1080 -6.86 -34.50 20.04
C PRO A 1080 -5.35 -34.75 19.90
N GLN A 1081 -4.93 -35.07 18.68
CA GLN A 1081 -3.52 -35.25 18.33
C GLN A 1081 -2.83 -33.89 18.33
N ALA A 1082 -1.60 -33.86 18.85
CA ALA A 1082 -0.75 -32.68 18.87
C ALA A 1082 -0.37 -32.25 17.43
N PRO A 1083 -0.28 -30.94 17.13
CA PRO A 1083 0.22 -30.47 15.85
C PRO A 1083 1.70 -30.87 15.68
N GLY A 1084 2.06 -31.23 14.45
CA GLY A 1084 3.38 -31.74 14.08
C GLY A 1084 4.49 -30.71 14.32
N ILE A 1085 5.49 -31.12 15.09
CA ILE A 1085 6.70 -30.37 15.46
C ILE A 1085 7.56 -29.90 14.26
N LEU A 1086 7.27 -30.37 13.04
CA LEU A 1086 8.00 -30.00 11.82
C LEU A 1086 7.57 -28.65 11.21
N GLY A 1087 6.33 -28.18 11.42
CA GLY A 1087 5.87 -26.87 10.92
C GLY A 1087 6.44 -25.68 11.73
N LEU A 1088 6.51 -25.82 13.05
CA LEU A 1088 7.05 -24.81 13.98
C LEU A 1088 8.54 -24.50 13.74
N LEU A 1089 9.32 -25.49 13.28
CA LEU A 1089 10.77 -25.35 13.03
C LEU A 1089 11.08 -24.56 11.74
N ALA A 1090 10.24 -24.64 10.71
CA ALA A 1090 10.42 -23.87 9.47
C ALA A 1090 10.07 -22.38 9.67
N ILE A 1091 9.09 -22.09 10.53
CA ILE A 1091 8.59 -20.73 10.80
C ILE A 1091 9.49 -19.97 11.77
N CYS A 1092 10.09 -20.64 12.77
CA CYS A 1092 11.16 -20.02 13.57
C CYS A 1092 12.32 -19.56 12.69
N LEU A 1093 12.63 -20.31 11.62
CA LEU A 1093 13.63 -19.94 10.62
C LEU A 1093 13.20 -18.74 9.77
N MET A 1094 11.91 -18.60 9.43
CA MET A 1094 11.38 -17.46 8.68
C MET A 1094 11.40 -16.16 9.49
N GLY A 1095 10.93 -16.17 10.75
CA GLY A 1095 11.02 -15.01 11.65
C GLY A 1095 12.47 -14.61 11.95
N LEU A 1096 13.39 -15.58 12.03
CA LEU A 1096 14.84 -15.33 12.12
C LEU A 1096 15.42 -14.81 10.82
N LEU A 1097 14.95 -15.23 9.64
CA LEU A 1097 15.44 -14.77 8.33
C LEU A 1097 14.93 -13.35 7.99
N ILE A 1098 13.68 -13.04 8.33
CA ILE A 1098 13.09 -11.69 8.23
C ILE A 1098 13.86 -10.75 9.18
N ARG A 1099 14.01 -11.10 10.47
CA ARG A 1099 14.82 -10.28 11.41
C ARG A 1099 16.31 -10.20 11.05
N GLN A 1100 16.94 -11.28 10.56
CA GLN A 1100 18.35 -11.25 10.13
C GLN A 1100 18.56 -10.46 8.84
N ARG A 1101 17.52 -10.26 8.02
CA ARG A 1101 17.58 -9.42 6.82
C ARG A 1101 17.38 -7.93 7.16
N TYR A 1102 16.52 -7.60 8.12
CA TYR A 1102 16.30 -6.20 8.55
C TYR A 1102 17.31 -5.69 9.59
N ALA A 1103 17.94 -6.58 10.38
CA ALA A 1103 19.02 -6.22 11.31
C ALA A 1103 20.39 -6.17 10.60
N GLY A 1104 20.58 -5.17 9.73
CA GLY A 1104 21.86 -4.91 9.09
C GLY A 1104 22.91 -4.31 10.05
N THR A 1105 23.59 -5.15 10.85
CA THR A 1105 25.06 -5.24 11.03
C THR A 1105 25.50 -5.85 12.36
N ALA A 1106 26.68 -6.50 12.30
CA ALA A 1106 27.54 -6.96 13.40
C ALA A 1106 27.30 -8.37 13.99
N THR A 1107 27.65 -9.43 13.24
CA THR A 1107 28.45 -10.51 13.86
C THR A 1107 29.35 -11.24 12.86
N SER A 1108 30.58 -10.75 12.73
CA SER A 1108 31.71 -11.61 12.38
C SER A 1108 32.12 -12.40 13.64
N LEU A 1109 31.63 -13.64 13.80
CA LEU A 1109 32.34 -14.82 14.34
C LEU A 1109 31.34 -15.95 14.63
N LEU A 1110 31.45 -17.05 13.89
CA LEU A 1110 31.12 -18.46 14.20
C LEU A 1110 31.46 -19.26 12.93
N MET A 1111 32.73 -19.45 12.57
CA MET A 1111 33.57 -20.58 13.05
C MET A 1111 34.22 -20.43 14.42
#